data_AF-A0A0J5GDD1-F1
#
_entry.id   AF-A0A0J5GDD1-F1
#
_cell.length_a   1.000
_cell.length_b   1.000
_cell.length_c   1.000
_cell.angle_alpha   90.00
_cell.angle_beta   90.00
_cell.angle_gamma   90.00
#
_symmetry.space_group_name_H-M   'P 1'
#
loop_
_entity.id
_entity.type
_entity.pdbx_description
1 polymer ?
#
loop_
_entity_poly.entity_id
_entity_poly.type
_entity_poly.pdbx_seq_one_letter_code
_entity_poly.pdbx_strand_id
1 'polypeptide(L)'
;MATATNIAQGKVVAIIGKIIAIAPDGSERILKLGDIVATGDRLIIPADGVIELQSASGNIVRIAEARDLTITDDVFNTASGDASDAAIATLSPEAEQALAALERGQDPLQELEATAAGLAAGGGEDGGNSFTRIGRVAEGISPLSLDNGLDSGNPPLQQASLGDAVLIPATPSIQVGQPGIATGDVTVEEGLDAVFGVSITGAAAGSSLVLVFGNGSAVSPADYAATAFQYSTDGGVSWNDYTGAIAISAGASQLLVRTSTVDDSVDEANENFTLSATLSSGGASYSDSAAATIVDDDVPTIRFGNPEAESGDITVPEGDPATFELHVTGAAAGSTLQLTLADGTALSPADYASGSFQYSSDGGGSWTTYSGAIALAAGDSDLLIRTTTVGDSVDEANETFTLGATLSSNGSSYNDSATATIIDDDIPTIFFGESDTASGDITVPEGEPATFALHVTGAAAGSTLVLTLADGTALSPSDYASGSFQYSSDGGSSWTTYSGAITLAAGDSDLLIRTTTVGDSVDEANETFTLGATLSSNGSSYGDSATATIIDDDIPSIFFGESDTASGDITVPEGDPATFELHVTGAAAGSTLVLTLADGTALSPDDYASGSFQYSSDGGSSWTTYSGAITLAAGDSDLLIRTTTVGDSVDEAN
;
A
#
# COMPACT_ATOMS: atom_id res chain seq x y z
N MET A 1 13.36 -29.93 -19.29
CA MET A 1 13.46 -28.79 -20.22
C MET A 1 12.36 -27.82 -19.83
N ALA A 2 12.70 -26.80 -19.06
CA ALA A 2 11.77 -25.73 -18.70
C ALA A 2 11.59 -24.82 -19.93
N THR A 3 10.35 -24.63 -20.34
CA THR A 3 9.96 -23.61 -21.31
C THR A 3 10.26 -22.24 -20.71
N ALA A 4 11.28 -21.56 -21.23
CA ALA A 4 11.55 -20.17 -20.92
C ALA A 4 10.40 -19.32 -21.46
N THR A 5 9.60 -18.74 -20.57
CA THR A 5 8.64 -17.70 -20.91
C THR A 5 9.43 -16.52 -21.45
N ASN A 6 9.27 -16.24 -22.73
CA ASN A 6 9.99 -15.17 -23.41
C ASN A 6 9.32 -13.85 -23.02
N ILE A 7 9.76 -13.23 -21.91
CA ILE A 7 9.21 -11.95 -21.44
C ILE A 7 9.56 -10.89 -22.48
N ALA A 8 8.56 -10.19 -23.02
CA ALA A 8 8.79 -9.13 -23.98
C ALA A 8 9.54 -7.98 -23.28
N GLN A 9 10.67 -7.57 -23.86
CA GLN A 9 11.59 -6.59 -23.28
C GLN A 9 12.01 -5.54 -24.33
N GLY A 10 12.20 -4.30 -23.87
CA GLY A 10 12.69 -3.19 -24.66
C GLY A 10 13.98 -2.61 -24.08
N LYS A 11 14.91 -2.20 -24.95
CA LYS A 11 16.17 -1.57 -24.58
C LYS A 11 16.06 -0.05 -24.67
N VAL A 12 16.53 0.67 -23.67
CA VAL A 12 16.59 2.15 -23.70
C VAL A 12 17.61 2.61 -24.72
N VAL A 13 17.16 3.30 -25.77
CA VAL A 13 18.01 3.83 -26.86
C VAL A 13 18.15 5.35 -26.86
N ALA A 14 17.28 6.05 -26.13
CA ALA A 14 17.45 7.45 -25.77
C ALA A 14 16.76 7.74 -24.43
N ILE A 15 17.35 8.61 -23.62
CA ILE A 15 16.77 9.04 -22.35
C ILE A 15 17.19 10.48 -22.02
N ILE A 16 16.23 11.30 -21.62
CA ILE A 16 16.40 12.68 -21.13
C ILE A 16 15.58 12.79 -19.84
N GLY A 17 16.16 13.39 -18.79
CA GLY A 17 15.55 13.47 -17.46
C GLY A 17 15.82 12.24 -16.59
N LYS A 18 15.39 12.28 -15.33
CA LYS A 18 15.49 11.17 -14.37
C LYS A 18 14.21 10.34 -14.43
N ILE A 19 14.27 9.16 -15.04
CA ILE A 19 13.13 8.24 -15.16
C ILE A 19 13.36 7.04 -14.25
N ILE A 20 12.34 6.70 -13.48
CA ILE A 20 12.36 5.58 -12.53
C ILE A 20 11.53 4.44 -13.12
N ALA A 21 12.09 3.23 -13.11
CA ALA A 21 11.35 2.00 -13.36
C ALA A 21 11.16 1.27 -12.03
N ILE A 22 9.93 0.88 -11.74
CA ILE A 22 9.54 0.07 -10.60
C ILE A 22 9.19 -1.31 -11.16
N ALA A 23 9.95 -2.33 -10.80
CA ALA A 23 9.65 -3.69 -11.24
C ALA A 23 8.43 -4.27 -10.50
N PRO A 24 7.83 -5.37 -10.97
CA PRO A 24 6.69 -6.00 -10.29
C PRO A 24 6.95 -6.44 -8.84
N ASP A 25 8.23 -6.60 -8.47
CA ASP A 25 8.69 -6.88 -7.11
C ASP A 25 8.85 -5.62 -6.24
N GLY A 26 8.45 -4.45 -6.75
CA GLY A 26 8.56 -3.17 -6.06
C GLY A 26 9.94 -2.52 -6.12
N SER A 27 10.95 -3.18 -6.70
CA SER A 27 12.30 -2.63 -6.77
C SER A 27 12.38 -1.43 -7.72
N GLU A 28 12.89 -0.30 -7.21
CA GLU A 28 13.07 0.91 -8.00
C GLU A 28 14.47 1.00 -8.61
N ARG A 29 14.55 1.37 -9.89
CA ARG A 29 15.81 1.67 -10.56
C ARG A 29 15.71 2.91 -11.43
N ILE A 30 16.72 3.77 -11.36
CA ILE A 30 16.86 4.90 -12.29
C ILE A 30 17.39 4.37 -13.62
N LEU A 31 16.62 4.55 -14.68
CA LEU A 31 16.98 4.06 -16.01
C LEU A 31 18.13 4.87 -16.62
N LYS A 32 19.02 4.17 -17.32
CA LYS A 32 20.14 4.69 -18.09
C LYS A 32 20.08 4.19 -19.53
N LEU A 33 20.84 4.87 -20.40
CA LEU A 33 20.97 4.45 -21.78
C LEU A 33 21.53 3.03 -21.86
N GLY A 34 20.79 2.14 -22.52
CA GLY A 34 21.16 0.73 -22.70
C GLY A 34 20.50 -0.23 -21.72
N ASP A 35 19.80 0.25 -20.69
CA ASP A 35 19.07 -0.59 -19.74
C ASP A 35 17.91 -1.32 -20.40
N ILE A 36 17.47 -2.41 -19.77
CA ILE A 36 16.32 -3.21 -20.21
C ILE A 36 15.10 -2.85 -19.36
N VAL A 37 13.99 -2.62 -20.05
CA VAL A 37 12.65 -2.46 -19.47
C VAL A 37 11.84 -3.68 -19.88
N ALA A 38 11.30 -4.39 -18.91
CA ALA A 38 10.51 -5.59 -19.10
C ALA A 38 9.01 -5.29 -19.01
N THR A 39 8.22 -6.19 -19.57
CA THR A 39 6.78 -6.19 -19.30
C THR A 39 6.52 -6.36 -17.81
N GLY A 40 5.62 -5.55 -17.27
CA GLY A 40 5.32 -5.43 -15.84
C GLY A 40 6.02 -4.27 -15.14
N ASP A 41 7.09 -3.69 -15.72
CA ASP A 41 7.74 -2.52 -15.14
C ASP A 41 6.81 -1.29 -15.20
N ARG A 42 6.65 -0.58 -14.09
CA ARG A 42 5.98 0.73 -14.01
C ARG A 42 7.01 1.85 -14.16
N LEU A 43 6.84 2.70 -15.16
CA LEU A 43 7.72 3.82 -15.45
C LEU A 43 7.13 5.14 -14.94
N ILE A 44 7.89 5.84 -14.10
CA ILE A 44 7.60 7.20 -13.64
C ILE A 44 8.48 8.18 -14.43
N ILE A 45 7.84 8.96 -15.29
CA ILE A 45 8.47 9.92 -16.20
C ILE A 45 8.06 11.33 -15.76
N PRO A 46 8.99 12.22 -15.37
CA PRO A 46 8.68 13.60 -14.99
C PRO A 46 8.34 14.47 -16.21
N ALA A 47 7.85 15.69 -15.97
CA ALA A 47 7.38 16.60 -17.04
C ALA A 47 8.45 16.97 -18.09
N ASP A 48 9.73 16.93 -17.72
CA ASP A 48 10.90 17.15 -18.58
C ASP A 48 11.53 15.85 -19.10
N GLY A 49 10.94 14.69 -18.78
CA GLY A 49 11.40 13.36 -19.13
C GLY A 49 11.00 12.89 -20.53
N VAL A 50 11.93 12.26 -21.24
CA VAL A 50 11.68 11.57 -22.51
C VAL A 50 12.47 10.26 -22.53
N ILE A 51 11.83 9.17 -22.95
CA ILE A 51 12.47 7.87 -23.13
C ILE A 51 12.09 7.24 -24.47
N GLU A 52 13.05 6.61 -25.13
CA GLU A 52 12.85 5.79 -26.32
C GLU A 52 13.27 4.35 -26.01
N LEU A 53 12.34 3.42 -26.17
CA LEU A 53 12.52 1.99 -25.93
C LEU A 53 12.51 1.26 -27.27
N GLN A 54 13.59 0.55 -27.59
CA GLN A 54 13.69 -0.29 -28.77
C GLN A 54 13.37 -1.75 -28.43
N SER A 55 12.36 -2.32 -29.06
CA SER A 55 12.03 -3.74 -28.94
C SER A 55 13.08 -4.63 -29.64
N ALA A 56 13.06 -5.93 -29.36
CA ALA A 56 13.90 -6.91 -30.06
C ALA A 56 13.65 -6.97 -31.59
N SER A 57 12.48 -6.52 -32.06
CA SER A 57 12.14 -6.40 -33.49
C SER A 57 12.65 -5.10 -34.14
N GLY A 58 13.31 -4.22 -33.38
CA GLY A 58 13.90 -2.97 -33.86
C GLY A 58 12.95 -1.76 -33.87
N ASN A 59 11.69 -1.95 -33.48
CA ASN A 59 10.70 -0.87 -33.36
C ASN A 59 11.02 0.00 -32.15
N ILE A 60 10.84 1.32 -32.29
CA ILE A 60 11.12 2.29 -31.23
C ILE A 60 9.79 2.88 -30.73
N VAL A 61 9.54 2.77 -29.43
CA VAL A 61 8.44 3.41 -28.72
C VAL A 61 8.99 4.61 -27.98
N ARG A 62 8.47 5.81 -28.29
CA ARG A 62 8.84 7.06 -27.63
C ARG A 62 7.76 7.45 -26.63
N ILE A 63 8.17 7.72 -25.40
CA ILE A 63 7.32 8.18 -24.31
C ILE A 63 7.88 9.50 -23.80
N ALA A 64 7.01 10.49 -23.61
CA ALA A 64 7.36 11.84 -23.19
C ALA A 64 6.24 12.42 -22.32
N GLU A 65 6.51 13.59 -21.73
CA GLU A 65 5.62 14.31 -20.81
C GLU A 65 5.46 13.57 -19.48
N ALA A 66 4.89 14.25 -18.48
CA ALA A 66 4.70 13.66 -17.16
C ALA A 66 3.73 12.48 -17.27
N ARG A 67 4.21 11.26 -17.05
CA ARG A 67 3.42 10.04 -17.16
C ARG A 67 3.86 9.01 -16.14
N ASP A 68 2.87 8.26 -15.71
CA ASP A 68 3.03 7.07 -14.89
C ASP A 68 2.32 5.93 -15.61
N LEU A 69 3.06 4.90 -16.02
CA LEU A 69 2.51 3.82 -16.85
C LEU A 69 3.20 2.50 -16.60
N THR A 70 2.41 1.43 -16.60
CA THR A 70 2.89 0.06 -16.58
C THR A 70 3.12 -0.43 -18.01
N ILE A 71 4.29 -1.03 -18.26
CA ILE A 71 4.62 -1.62 -19.54
C ILE A 71 3.91 -2.96 -19.68
N THR A 72 3.02 -3.08 -20.67
CA THR A 72 2.32 -4.32 -21.00
C THR A 72 2.98 -5.01 -22.18
N ASP A 73 2.66 -6.30 -22.39
CA ASP A 73 3.20 -7.09 -23.51
C ASP A 73 2.98 -6.41 -24.87
N ASP A 74 1.88 -5.67 -25.02
CA ASP A 74 1.50 -4.96 -26.25
C ASP A 74 2.50 -3.88 -26.67
N VAL A 75 3.25 -3.30 -25.71
CA VAL A 75 4.22 -2.23 -25.97
C VAL A 75 5.37 -2.73 -26.86
N PHE A 76 5.73 -4.01 -26.73
CA PHE A 76 6.85 -4.61 -27.47
C PHE A 76 6.40 -5.68 -28.46
N ASN A 77 5.19 -6.22 -28.32
CA ASN A 77 4.68 -7.32 -29.11
C ASN A 77 3.65 -6.83 -30.13
N THR A 78 4.13 -6.35 -31.28
CA THR A 78 3.29 -6.29 -32.48
C THR A 78 3.41 -7.62 -33.22
N ALA A 79 2.83 -8.68 -32.65
CA ALA A 79 2.29 -9.72 -33.52
C ALA A 79 1.28 -9.00 -34.43
N SER A 80 1.42 -9.13 -35.75
CA SER A 80 0.45 -8.58 -36.69
C SER A 80 -0.94 -9.07 -36.25
N GLY A 81 -1.79 -8.14 -35.79
CA GLY A 81 -3.16 -8.47 -35.40
C GLY A 81 -3.79 -9.31 -36.51
N ASP A 82 -4.20 -10.53 -36.15
CA ASP A 82 -5.04 -11.34 -37.01
C ASP A 82 -6.29 -10.49 -37.31
N ALA A 83 -6.65 -10.36 -38.58
CA ALA A 83 -7.82 -9.59 -38.99
C ALA A 83 -9.14 -10.16 -38.42
N SER A 84 -9.07 -11.30 -37.73
CA SER A 84 -10.15 -11.92 -36.96
C SER A 84 -10.37 -11.27 -35.58
N ASP A 85 -9.38 -10.59 -34.98
CA ASP A 85 -9.51 -9.99 -33.64
C ASP A 85 -10.23 -8.63 -33.67
N ALA A 86 -10.32 -8.03 -34.86
CA ALA A 86 -11.18 -6.89 -35.18
C ALA A 86 -12.49 -7.31 -35.88
N ALA A 87 -12.78 -8.62 -35.96
CA ALA A 87 -14.02 -9.08 -36.56
C ALA A 87 -15.19 -8.83 -35.60
N ILE A 88 -16.06 -7.90 -35.98
CA ILE A 88 -17.37 -7.72 -35.34
C ILE A 88 -18.08 -9.07 -35.39
N ALA A 89 -18.46 -9.60 -34.22
CA ALA A 89 -19.24 -10.82 -34.13
C ALA A 89 -20.45 -10.75 -35.06
N THR A 90 -20.68 -11.81 -35.84
CA THR A 90 -21.88 -11.91 -36.68
C THR A 90 -23.11 -11.72 -35.79
N LEU A 91 -23.97 -10.76 -36.15
CA LEU A 91 -25.19 -10.48 -35.40
C LEU A 91 -26.02 -11.76 -35.25
N SER A 92 -26.63 -11.95 -34.08
CA SER A 92 -27.56 -13.07 -33.92
C SER A 92 -28.77 -12.86 -34.86
N PRO A 93 -29.47 -13.93 -35.27
CA PRO A 93 -30.64 -13.82 -36.16
C PRO A 93 -31.71 -12.84 -35.63
N GLU A 94 -31.85 -12.73 -34.32
CA GLU A 94 -32.75 -11.82 -33.62
C GLU A 94 -32.28 -10.36 -33.72
N ALA A 95 -30.96 -10.13 -33.61
CA ALA A 95 -30.37 -8.80 -33.78
C ALA A 95 -30.42 -8.33 -35.24
N GLU A 96 -30.30 -9.25 -36.21
CA GLU A 96 -30.52 -8.94 -37.63
C GLU A 96 -31.99 -8.58 -37.92
N GLN A 97 -32.96 -9.26 -37.30
CA GLN A 97 -34.38 -8.92 -37.42
C GLN A 97 -34.71 -7.56 -36.81
N ALA A 98 -34.19 -7.26 -35.62
CA ALA A 98 -34.35 -5.97 -34.97
C ALA A 98 -33.72 -4.83 -35.79
N LEU A 99 -32.54 -5.05 -36.35
CA LEU A 99 -31.88 -4.08 -37.23
C LEU A 99 -32.68 -3.86 -38.52
N ALA A 100 -33.20 -4.92 -39.14
CA ALA A 100 -34.02 -4.84 -40.35
C ALA A 100 -35.39 -4.19 -40.09
N ALA A 101 -35.94 -4.30 -38.87
CA ALA A 101 -37.13 -3.57 -38.46
C ALA A 101 -36.83 -2.07 -38.31
N LEU A 102 -35.70 -1.71 -37.69
CA LEU A 102 -35.25 -0.31 -37.56
C LEU A 102 -35.01 0.35 -38.92
N GLU A 103 -34.35 -0.34 -39.86
CA GLU A 103 -34.09 0.16 -41.23
C GLU A 103 -35.39 0.38 -42.03
N ARG A 104 -36.47 -0.33 -41.68
CA ARG A 104 -37.80 -0.17 -42.29
C ARG A 104 -38.71 0.78 -41.50
N GLY A 105 -38.22 1.38 -40.41
CA GLY A 105 -39.00 2.26 -39.53
C GLY A 105 -40.12 1.54 -38.79
N GLN A 106 -39.98 0.23 -38.56
CA GLN A 106 -40.90 -0.61 -37.81
C GLN A 106 -40.43 -0.81 -36.37
N ASP A 107 -41.36 -1.17 -35.48
CA ASP A 107 -41.06 -1.45 -34.07
C ASP A 107 -40.20 -2.73 -33.96
N PRO A 108 -38.96 -2.64 -33.44
CA PRO A 108 -38.05 -3.78 -33.35
C PRO A 108 -38.51 -4.87 -32.38
N LEU A 109 -39.54 -4.63 -31.55
CA LEU A 109 -40.04 -5.57 -30.54
C LEU A 109 -41.24 -6.42 -30.99
N GLN A 110 -41.81 -6.17 -32.18
CA GLN A 110 -43.02 -6.88 -32.63
C GLN A 110 -42.78 -8.29 -33.18
N GLU A 111 -41.58 -8.57 -33.70
CA GLU A 111 -41.27 -9.84 -34.37
C GLU A 111 -40.25 -10.71 -33.61
N LEU A 112 -39.81 -10.29 -32.43
CA LEU A 112 -38.99 -11.11 -31.53
C LEU A 112 -39.87 -12.14 -30.81
N GLU A 113 -39.48 -13.42 -30.83
CA GLU A 113 -40.16 -14.49 -30.08
C GLU A 113 -40.15 -14.20 -28.56
N ALA A 114 -41.28 -14.42 -27.89
CA ALA A 114 -41.38 -14.22 -26.45
C ALA A 114 -40.43 -15.19 -25.70
N THR A 115 -39.57 -14.65 -24.83
CA THR A 115 -38.61 -15.45 -24.06
C THR A 115 -39.34 -16.47 -23.17
N ALA A 116 -39.12 -17.75 -23.44
CA ALA A 116 -39.66 -18.86 -22.66
C ALA A 116 -38.90 -19.03 -21.33
N ALA A 117 -39.47 -18.49 -20.25
CA ALA A 117 -39.15 -18.89 -18.87
C ALA A 117 -40.45 -18.98 -18.07
N GLY A 118 -40.85 -20.20 -17.70
CA GLY A 118 -42.02 -20.45 -16.87
C GLY A 118 -41.63 -20.77 -15.43
N LEU A 119 -42.43 -20.31 -14.46
CA LEU A 119 -43.13 -21.16 -13.49
C LEU A 119 -44.13 -20.31 -12.66
N ALA A 120 -45.25 -20.93 -12.32
CA ALA A 120 -46.52 -20.29 -12.01
C ALA A 120 -46.69 -19.82 -10.55
N ALA A 121 -47.31 -18.64 -10.38
CA ALA A 121 -48.29 -18.36 -9.33
C ALA A 121 -49.17 -17.17 -9.78
N GLY A 122 -50.48 -17.26 -9.53
CA GLY A 122 -51.50 -16.50 -10.24
C GLY A 122 -51.68 -15.03 -9.84
N GLY A 123 -52.28 -14.29 -10.77
CA GLY A 123 -52.82 -12.95 -10.60
C GLY A 123 -53.33 -12.45 -11.94
N GLY A 124 -54.65 -12.33 -12.08
CA GLY A 124 -55.26 -11.77 -13.28
C GLY A 124 -55.03 -10.27 -13.41
N GLU A 125 -55.21 -9.80 -14.64
CA GLU A 125 -55.50 -8.43 -15.12
C GLU A 125 -54.97 -7.24 -14.29
N ASP A 126 -54.11 -6.45 -14.94
CA ASP A 126 -53.71 -5.05 -14.64
C ASP A 126 -52.67 -4.78 -13.54
N GLY A 127 -51.40 -5.05 -13.87
CA GLY A 127 -50.23 -4.51 -13.17
C GLY A 127 -49.35 -3.65 -14.07
N GLY A 128 -49.92 -2.61 -14.68
CA GLY A 128 -49.22 -1.66 -15.55
C GLY A 128 -49.69 -0.23 -15.34
N ASN A 129 -48.76 0.61 -14.93
CA ASN A 129 -48.89 2.03 -14.54
C ASN A 129 -49.68 2.84 -15.59
N SER A 130 -50.71 3.55 -15.13
CA SER A 130 -51.52 4.43 -15.97
C SER A 130 -50.82 5.77 -16.21
N PHE A 131 -50.37 6.01 -17.45
CA PHE A 131 -50.25 7.37 -17.97
C PHE A 131 -51.45 7.64 -18.88
N THR A 132 -52.22 8.67 -18.56
CA THR A 132 -53.29 9.17 -19.43
C THR A 132 -52.65 9.78 -20.67
N ARG A 133 -52.69 9.05 -21.79
CA ARG A 133 -52.37 9.61 -23.10
C ARG A 133 -53.51 10.56 -23.49
N ILE A 134 -53.30 11.87 -23.34
CA ILE A 134 -54.20 12.87 -23.90
C ILE A 134 -54.19 12.67 -25.43
N GLY A 135 -55.30 12.15 -25.95
CA GLY A 135 -55.55 12.09 -27.38
C GLY A 135 -55.54 13.50 -27.93
N ARG A 136 -54.56 13.80 -28.78
CA ARG A 136 -54.56 15.00 -29.61
C ARG A 136 -55.84 15.00 -30.45
N VAL A 137 -56.80 15.82 -30.07
CA VAL A 137 -57.98 16.10 -30.90
C VAL A 137 -57.46 16.86 -32.13
N ALA A 138 -57.46 16.18 -33.27
CA ALA A 138 -57.35 16.83 -34.56
C ALA A 138 -58.75 17.35 -34.94
N GLU A 139 -59.04 18.59 -34.55
CA GLU A 139 -60.20 19.31 -35.07
C GLU A 139 -59.93 19.76 -36.50
N GLY A 140 -60.50 19.03 -37.46
CA GLY A 140 -60.59 19.47 -38.84
C GLY A 140 -61.56 20.63 -38.95
N ILE A 141 -61.04 21.85 -39.07
CA ILE A 141 -61.84 23.02 -39.45
C ILE A 141 -62.45 22.80 -40.85
N SER A 142 -63.77 22.66 -40.91
CA SER A 142 -64.51 22.71 -42.17
C SER A 142 -64.72 24.18 -42.55
N PRO A 143 -64.31 24.64 -43.74
CA PRO A 143 -64.57 26.00 -44.17
C PRO A 143 -66.08 26.23 -44.27
N LEU A 144 -66.58 27.30 -43.65
CA LEU A 144 -67.92 27.84 -43.88
C LEU A 144 -68.06 28.20 -45.37
N SER A 145 -68.79 27.38 -46.11
CA SER A 145 -69.29 27.72 -47.45
C SER A 145 -70.40 28.75 -47.28
N LEU A 146 -70.13 30.00 -47.68
CA LEU A 146 -71.18 30.99 -47.93
C LEU A 146 -71.94 30.57 -49.19
N ASP A 147 -73.14 30.04 -49.02
CA ASP A 147 -74.08 29.85 -50.12
C ASP A 147 -74.90 31.15 -50.28
N ASN A 148 -74.56 31.94 -51.29
CA ASN A 148 -75.28 33.15 -51.67
C ASN A 148 -76.58 32.79 -52.40
N GLY A 149 -77.58 32.32 -51.65
CA GLY A 149 -78.95 32.17 -52.11
C GLY A 149 -79.74 33.47 -51.95
N LEU A 150 -79.69 34.33 -52.97
CA LEU A 150 -80.63 35.45 -53.12
C LEU A 150 -82.03 34.89 -53.43
N ASP A 151 -82.95 34.94 -52.47
CA ASP A 151 -84.38 34.92 -52.77
C ASP A 151 -85.08 36.14 -52.13
N SER A 152 -85.88 36.78 -52.97
CA SER A 152 -86.46 38.10 -52.83
C SER A 152 -87.93 37.98 -52.45
N GLY A 153 -88.34 38.47 -51.27
CA GLY A 153 -89.75 38.53 -50.92
C GLY A 153 -90.13 39.10 -49.54
N ASN A 154 -90.27 40.44 -49.47
CA ASN A 154 -91.11 41.21 -48.52
C ASN A 154 -90.55 41.56 -47.10
N PRO A 155 -91.09 42.58 -46.38
CA PRO A 155 -90.48 43.89 -46.11
C PRO A 155 -90.00 44.07 -44.63
N PRO A 156 -89.38 45.21 -44.24
CA PRO A 156 -88.35 45.22 -43.19
C PRO A 156 -88.93 45.29 -41.78
N LEU A 157 -88.38 44.47 -40.87
CA LEU A 157 -88.50 44.72 -39.43
C LEU A 157 -87.30 45.55 -38.96
N GLN A 158 -87.63 46.77 -38.59
CA GLN A 158 -86.94 47.72 -37.73
C GLN A 158 -85.64 47.26 -37.08
N GLN A 159 -84.58 47.99 -37.45
CA GLN A 159 -83.35 48.18 -36.71
C GLN A 159 -83.63 48.49 -35.23
N ALA A 160 -83.31 47.55 -34.34
CA ALA A 160 -83.17 47.82 -32.92
C ALA A 160 -81.78 48.42 -32.69
N SER A 161 -81.75 49.72 -32.41
CA SER A 161 -80.61 50.38 -31.80
C SER A 161 -80.43 49.81 -30.39
N LEU A 162 -79.36 49.04 -30.16
CA LEU A 162 -78.86 48.82 -28.81
C LEU A 162 -78.12 50.09 -28.38
N GLY A 163 -78.85 50.96 -27.69
CA GLY A 163 -78.26 51.96 -26.82
C GLY A 163 -77.68 51.28 -25.57
N ASP A 164 -76.58 51.86 -25.07
CA ASP A 164 -75.95 51.66 -23.76
C ASP A 164 -76.29 50.34 -23.05
N ALA A 165 -75.46 49.33 -23.27
CA ALA A 165 -75.25 48.32 -22.26
C ALA A 165 -74.61 49.01 -21.05
N VAL A 166 -75.42 49.24 -20.01
CA VAL A 166 -74.90 49.49 -18.67
C VAL A 166 -74.03 48.28 -18.31
N LEU A 167 -72.71 48.44 -18.38
CA LEU A 167 -71.76 47.48 -17.83
C LEU A 167 -72.08 47.35 -16.35
N ILE A 168 -72.63 46.21 -15.93
CA ILE A 168 -72.59 45.82 -14.53
C ILE A 168 -71.09 45.66 -14.24
N PRO A 169 -70.47 46.45 -13.35
CA PRO A 169 -69.08 46.23 -13.02
C PRO A 169 -68.96 44.80 -12.49
N ALA A 170 -68.12 43.98 -13.13
CA ALA A 170 -67.83 42.65 -12.65
C ALA A 170 -67.36 42.76 -11.20
N THR A 171 -67.93 41.94 -10.31
CA THR A 171 -67.51 41.91 -8.91
C THR A 171 -66.02 41.58 -8.86
N PRO A 172 -65.17 42.43 -8.22
CA PRO A 172 -63.75 42.15 -8.13
C PRO A 172 -63.50 40.79 -7.49
N SER A 173 -62.47 40.09 -7.95
CA SER A 173 -61.97 38.85 -7.32
C SER A 173 -60.46 38.79 -7.38
N ILE A 174 -59.87 38.02 -6.47
CA ILE A 174 -58.45 37.71 -6.42
C ILE A 174 -58.25 36.21 -6.23
N GLN A 175 -57.22 35.67 -6.89
CA GLN A 175 -56.76 34.30 -6.76
C GLN A 175 -55.24 34.29 -6.58
N VAL A 176 -54.73 33.43 -5.69
CA VAL A 176 -53.30 33.21 -5.45
C VAL A 176 -52.99 31.73 -5.63
N GLY A 177 -51.85 31.40 -6.22
CA GLY A 177 -51.40 30.02 -6.34
C GLY A 177 -50.19 29.88 -7.24
N GLN A 178 -50.13 28.80 -8.02
CA GLN A 178 -49.02 28.56 -8.94
C GLN A 178 -48.89 29.68 -10.00
N PRO A 179 -47.66 29.99 -10.46
CA PRO A 179 -47.43 30.95 -11.53
C PRO A 179 -48.28 30.67 -12.78
N GLY A 180 -48.84 31.73 -13.38
CA GLY A 180 -49.62 31.66 -14.62
C GLY A 180 -51.08 31.22 -14.46
N ILE A 181 -51.40 30.29 -13.55
CA ILE A 181 -52.78 29.83 -13.29
C ILE A 181 -53.40 30.44 -12.02
N ALA A 182 -52.56 30.88 -11.08
CA ALA A 182 -52.94 31.49 -9.80
C ALA A 182 -53.90 30.62 -8.96
N THR A 183 -53.72 29.31 -9.00
CA THR A 183 -54.46 28.33 -8.20
C THR A 183 -53.53 27.20 -7.78
N GLY A 184 -53.81 26.54 -6.65
CA GLY A 184 -53.01 25.43 -6.13
C GLY A 184 -51.74 25.89 -5.41
N ASP A 185 -51.10 24.96 -4.71
CA ASP A 185 -49.91 25.22 -3.92
C ASP A 185 -48.64 25.26 -4.78
N VAL A 186 -47.67 26.06 -4.33
CA VAL A 186 -46.34 26.18 -4.92
C VAL A 186 -45.42 25.12 -4.29
N THR A 187 -44.50 24.57 -5.06
CA THR A 187 -43.44 23.69 -4.54
C THR A 187 -42.13 24.16 -5.13
N VAL A 188 -41.09 24.21 -4.31
CA VAL A 188 -39.77 24.72 -4.67
C VAL A 188 -38.72 23.92 -3.90
N GLU A 189 -37.62 23.57 -4.55
CA GLU A 189 -36.43 23.07 -3.84
C GLU A 189 -35.80 24.23 -3.07
N GLU A 190 -35.14 23.94 -1.96
CA GLU A 190 -34.47 24.97 -1.18
C GLU A 190 -33.35 25.68 -1.99
N GLY A 191 -32.90 26.84 -1.51
CA GLY A 191 -32.02 27.73 -2.28
C GLY A 191 -32.59 28.41 -3.54
N LEU A 192 -33.77 28.02 -4.02
CA LEU A 192 -34.42 28.62 -5.20
C LEU A 192 -35.47 29.70 -4.85
N ASP A 193 -35.87 30.49 -5.85
CA ASP A 193 -36.96 31.45 -5.68
C ASP A 193 -38.34 30.73 -5.68
N ALA A 194 -39.08 30.84 -4.57
CA ALA A 194 -40.49 30.46 -4.51
C ALA A 194 -41.35 31.50 -5.24
N VAL A 195 -41.97 31.12 -6.37
CA VAL A 195 -42.77 32.05 -7.20
C VAL A 195 -44.26 31.73 -7.11
N PHE A 196 -45.06 32.74 -6.79
CA PHE A 196 -46.52 32.72 -6.73
C PHE A 196 -47.12 33.52 -7.90
N GLY A 197 -48.23 33.05 -8.45
CA GLY A 197 -49.10 33.80 -9.34
C GLY A 197 -50.25 34.46 -8.58
N VAL A 198 -50.53 35.73 -8.89
CA VAL A 198 -51.68 36.48 -8.38
C VAL A 198 -52.53 36.95 -9.56
N SER A 199 -53.78 36.48 -9.61
CA SER A 199 -54.75 36.81 -10.66
C SER A 199 -55.87 37.66 -10.09
N ILE A 200 -56.08 38.84 -10.66
CA ILE A 200 -57.14 39.78 -10.26
C ILE A 200 -58.10 39.97 -11.43
N THR A 201 -59.40 39.93 -11.17
CA THR A 201 -60.44 40.28 -12.15
C THR A 201 -61.37 41.36 -11.61
N GLY A 202 -61.95 42.17 -12.50
CA GLY A 202 -62.97 43.15 -12.14
C GLY A 202 -62.52 44.27 -11.20
N ALA A 203 -61.22 44.58 -11.10
CA ALA A 203 -60.72 45.64 -10.22
C ALA A 203 -61.31 47.01 -10.61
N ALA A 204 -61.75 47.79 -9.63
CA ALA A 204 -62.23 49.16 -9.83
C ALA A 204 -61.04 50.12 -10.02
N ALA A 205 -61.29 51.29 -10.61
CA ALA A 205 -60.26 52.33 -10.69
C ALA A 205 -59.80 52.76 -9.29
N GLY A 206 -58.48 52.84 -9.09
CA GLY A 206 -57.87 53.17 -7.79
C GLY A 206 -57.73 52.00 -6.82
N SER A 207 -57.83 50.75 -7.30
CA SER A 207 -57.61 49.56 -6.47
C SER A 207 -56.16 49.42 -6.00
N SER A 208 -55.95 48.82 -4.83
CA SER A 208 -54.62 48.52 -4.30
C SER A 208 -54.52 47.10 -3.78
N LEU A 209 -53.34 46.50 -3.95
CA LEU A 209 -53.01 45.14 -3.53
C LEU A 209 -51.96 45.20 -2.40
N VAL A 210 -52.22 44.48 -1.31
CA VAL A 210 -51.28 44.26 -0.21
C VAL A 210 -50.91 42.78 -0.17
N LEU A 211 -49.62 42.50 -0.10
CA LEU A 211 -49.05 41.16 -0.02
C LEU A 211 -48.40 40.97 1.35
N VAL A 212 -48.60 39.80 1.96
CA VAL A 212 -48.03 39.43 3.25
C VAL A 212 -47.64 37.96 3.20
N PHE A 213 -46.38 37.65 3.53
CA PHE A 213 -45.98 36.29 3.82
C PHE A 213 -46.27 35.93 5.28
N GLY A 214 -46.74 34.70 5.50
CA GLY A 214 -46.97 34.13 6.82
C GLY A 214 -46.22 32.81 6.99
N ASN A 215 -45.55 32.66 8.13
CA ASN A 215 -44.85 31.43 8.49
C ASN A 215 -45.82 30.24 8.62
N GLY A 216 -45.35 29.07 8.21
CA GLY A 216 -45.97 27.78 8.50
C GLY A 216 -45.01 26.94 9.35
N SER A 217 -44.61 25.76 8.85
CA SER A 217 -43.43 25.08 9.40
C SER A 217 -42.14 25.80 9.02
N ALA A 218 -42.07 26.39 7.83
CA ALA A 218 -41.01 27.30 7.42
C ALA A 218 -41.20 28.67 8.11
N VAL A 219 -40.14 29.17 8.73
CA VAL A 219 -40.01 30.40 9.50
C VAL A 219 -38.98 31.35 8.91
N SER A 220 -39.39 32.58 8.62
CA SER A 220 -38.45 33.62 8.21
C SER A 220 -37.67 34.19 9.41
N PRO A 221 -36.34 34.43 9.30
CA PRO A 221 -35.53 34.34 8.08
C PRO A 221 -34.72 33.04 7.93
N ALA A 222 -35.02 31.98 8.69
CA ALA A 222 -34.26 30.73 8.63
C ALA A 222 -34.44 30.04 7.28
N ASP A 223 -35.69 29.90 6.81
CA ASP A 223 -35.96 29.04 5.64
C ASP A 223 -36.39 29.87 4.40
N TYR A 224 -36.86 31.11 4.60
CA TYR A 224 -37.22 32.03 3.51
C TYR A 224 -37.24 33.51 3.93
N ALA A 225 -37.29 34.43 2.96
CA ALA A 225 -37.33 35.87 3.20
C ALA A 225 -38.77 36.48 3.21
N ALA A 226 -39.37 36.69 4.38
CA ALA A 226 -40.73 37.26 4.48
C ALA A 226 -40.81 38.78 4.24
N THR A 227 -39.69 39.50 4.31
CA THR A 227 -39.66 40.99 4.28
C THR A 227 -38.88 41.60 3.11
N ALA A 228 -38.12 40.80 2.37
CA ALA A 228 -37.28 41.21 1.24
C ALA A 228 -37.67 40.48 -0.05
N PHE A 229 -38.96 40.51 -0.39
CA PHE A 229 -39.52 39.81 -1.54
C PHE A 229 -39.87 40.77 -2.68
N GLN A 230 -40.08 40.22 -3.87
CA GLN A 230 -40.26 40.98 -5.10
C GLN A 230 -41.57 40.63 -5.80
N TYR A 231 -42.02 41.53 -6.66
CA TYR A 231 -43.16 41.30 -7.54
C TYR A 231 -42.87 41.75 -8.98
N SER A 232 -43.57 41.14 -9.92
CA SER A 232 -43.52 41.44 -11.34
C SER A 232 -44.93 41.61 -11.90
N THR A 233 -45.11 42.60 -12.77
CA THR A 233 -46.37 42.88 -13.49
C THR A 233 -46.26 42.62 -15.00
N ASP A 234 -45.08 42.18 -15.47
CA ASP A 234 -44.76 41.93 -16.87
C ASP A 234 -44.45 40.45 -17.15
N GLY A 235 -44.92 39.55 -16.30
CA GLY A 235 -44.75 38.11 -16.45
C GLY A 235 -43.36 37.61 -16.09
N GLY A 236 -42.66 38.30 -15.18
CA GLY A 236 -41.34 37.92 -14.66
C GLY A 236 -40.15 38.47 -15.45
N VAL A 237 -40.39 39.38 -16.40
CA VAL A 237 -39.31 40.02 -17.19
C VAL A 237 -38.55 41.03 -16.34
N SER A 238 -39.25 41.79 -15.49
CA SER A 238 -38.67 42.66 -14.49
C SER A 238 -39.28 42.43 -13.11
N TRP A 239 -38.45 42.59 -12.08
CA TRP A 239 -38.81 42.40 -10.68
C TRP A 239 -38.60 43.68 -9.90
N ASN A 240 -39.58 44.04 -9.09
CA ASN A 240 -39.58 45.23 -8.25
C ASN A 240 -39.65 44.79 -6.78
N ASP A 241 -38.87 45.43 -5.92
CA ASP A 241 -38.93 45.17 -4.48
C ASP A 241 -40.30 45.59 -3.93
N TYR A 242 -40.87 44.75 -3.08
CA TYR A 242 -42.13 45.07 -2.43
C TYR A 242 -41.90 46.06 -1.27
N THR A 243 -42.42 47.27 -1.42
CA THR A 243 -42.31 48.34 -0.41
C THR A 243 -43.65 48.70 0.23
N GLY A 244 -44.69 47.92 0.01
CA GLY A 244 -46.07 48.19 0.46
C GLY A 244 -47.09 48.11 -0.66
N ALA A 245 -48.25 48.77 -0.48
CA ALA A 245 -49.40 48.62 -1.36
C ALA A 245 -49.07 48.88 -2.86
N ILE A 246 -49.41 47.91 -3.72
CA ILE A 246 -49.21 47.96 -5.17
C ILE A 246 -50.48 48.53 -5.81
N ALA A 247 -50.34 49.52 -6.71
CA ALA A 247 -51.47 50.06 -7.46
C ALA A 247 -51.92 49.09 -8.56
N ILE A 248 -53.23 48.79 -8.62
CA ILE A 248 -53.82 47.88 -9.60
C ILE A 248 -54.67 48.66 -10.61
N SER A 249 -54.44 48.41 -11.89
CA SER A 249 -55.22 49.02 -12.96
C SER A 249 -56.66 48.49 -12.97
N ALA A 250 -57.62 49.30 -13.43
CA ALA A 250 -59.00 48.85 -13.54
C ALA A 250 -59.12 47.67 -14.53
N GLY A 251 -59.95 46.68 -14.18
CA GLY A 251 -60.14 45.47 -14.98
C GLY A 251 -59.35 44.27 -14.45
N ALA A 252 -58.70 43.52 -15.34
CA ALA A 252 -57.94 42.32 -14.98
C ALA A 252 -56.44 42.64 -14.86
N SER A 253 -55.74 41.93 -13.97
CA SER A 253 -54.30 42.04 -13.79
C SER A 253 -53.72 40.68 -13.41
N GLN A 254 -52.49 40.41 -13.86
CA GLN A 254 -51.69 39.25 -13.47
C GLN A 254 -50.40 39.75 -12.87
N LEU A 255 -49.99 39.17 -11.75
CA LEU A 255 -48.73 39.47 -11.10
C LEU A 255 -48.02 38.16 -10.77
N LEU A 256 -46.69 38.20 -10.74
CA LEU A 256 -45.88 37.21 -10.06
C LEU A 256 -45.30 37.82 -8.79
N VAL A 257 -45.19 37.02 -7.74
CA VAL A 257 -44.58 37.40 -6.47
C VAL A 257 -43.55 36.34 -6.15
N ARG A 258 -42.32 36.71 -5.84
CA ARG A 258 -41.27 35.75 -5.47
C ARG A 258 -40.56 36.11 -4.20
N THR A 259 -40.15 35.09 -3.46
CA THR A 259 -39.24 35.20 -2.33
C THR A 259 -38.17 34.11 -2.43
N SER A 260 -36.96 34.40 -1.98
CA SER A 260 -35.88 33.41 -1.92
C SER A 260 -36.10 32.47 -0.73
N THR A 261 -35.94 31.17 -0.95
CA THR A 261 -35.68 30.20 0.13
C THR A 261 -34.20 30.24 0.52
N VAL A 262 -33.86 29.65 1.66
CA VAL A 262 -32.48 29.47 2.11
C VAL A 262 -31.99 28.10 1.64
N ASP A 263 -30.70 28.00 1.33
CA ASP A 263 -29.99 26.77 0.95
C ASP A 263 -29.05 26.44 2.09
N ASP A 264 -29.00 25.19 2.56
CA ASP A 264 -27.99 24.78 3.51
C ASP A 264 -27.40 23.37 3.27
N SER A 265 -27.26 22.57 4.31
CA SER A 265 -26.66 21.22 4.22
C SER A 265 -27.35 20.24 5.15
N VAL A 266 -28.46 20.63 5.77
CA VAL A 266 -29.12 19.90 6.86
C VAL A 266 -30.34 19.18 6.29
N ASP A 267 -30.39 17.85 6.44
CA ASP A 267 -31.61 17.08 6.13
C ASP A 267 -32.77 17.48 7.04
N GLU A 268 -33.71 18.22 6.46
CA GLU A 268 -34.94 18.70 7.06
C GLU A 268 -36.18 18.04 6.43
N ALA A 269 -37.30 18.14 7.13
CA ALA A 269 -38.57 17.69 6.56
C ALA A 269 -39.15 18.81 5.69
N ASN A 270 -39.74 18.48 4.54
CA ASN A 270 -40.41 19.46 3.69
C ASN A 270 -41.28 20.45 4.49
N GLU A 271 -40.99 21.73 4.30
CA GLU A 271 -41.58 22.79 5.09
C GLU A 271 -42.58 23.61 4.28
N ASN A 272 -43.42 24.42 4.93
CA ASN A 272 -44.35 25.29 4.21
C ASN A 272 -44.46 26.69 4.81
N PHE A 273 -44.79 27.64 3.95
CA PHE A 273 -45.17 29.01 4.28
C PHE A 273 -46.29 29.49 3.36
N THR A 274 -46.86 30.67 3.60
CA THR A 274 -48.05 31.15 2.86
C THR A 274 -47.85 32.55 2.32
N LEU A 275 -48.36 32.82 1.11
CA LEU A 275 -48.56 34.17 0.59
C LEU A 275 -50.05 34.54 0.69
N SER A 276 -50.35 35.60 1.43
CA SER A 276 -51.68 36.19 1.50
C SER A 276 -51.74 37.49 0.70
N ALA A 277 -52.74 37.61 -0.17
CA ALA A 277 -52.96 38.77 -1.01
C ALA A 277 -54.31 39.41 -0.68
N THR A 278 -54.33 40.72 -0.37
CA THR A 278 -55.54 41.49 -0.07
C THR A 278 -55.72 42.62 -1.07
N LEU A 279 -56.75 42.52 -1.91
CA LEU A 279 -57.18 43.55 -2.86
C LEU A 279 -58.24 44.46 -2.22
N SER A 280 -57.96 45.76 -2.15
CA SER A 280 -58.96 46.78 -1.83
C SER A 280 -59.48 47.41 -3.13
N SER A 281 -60.76 47.19 -3.45
CA SER A 281 -61.37 47.58 -4.73
C SER A 281 -62.83 48.00 -4.53
N GLY A 282 -63.21 49.17 -5.05
CA GLY A 282 -64.61 49.64 -5.02
C GLY A 282 -65.21 49.86 -3.63
N GLY A 283 -64.37 50.05 -2.60
CA GLY A 283 -64.79 50.18 -1.20
C GLY A 283 -64.97 48.86 -0.44
N ALA A 284 -64.67 47.72 -1.06
CA ALA A 284 -64.65 46.39 -0.44
C ALA A 284 -63.23 45.79 -0.44
N SER A 285 -63.02 44.74 0.34
CA SER A 285 -61.77 43.99 0.42
C SER A 285 -62.00 42.54 0.00
N TYR A 286 -61.08 42.02 -0.80
CA TYR A 286 -61.07 40.65 -1.32
C TYR A 286 -59.72 40.04 -0.99
N SER A 287 -59.70 38.81 -0.50
CA SER A 287 -58.47 38.15 -0.10
C SER A 287 -58.43 36.72 -0.61
N ASP A 288 -57.23 36.28 -0.96
CA ASP A 288 -56.93 34.88 -1.21
C ASP A 288 -55.49 34.58 -0.76
N SER A 289 -55.19 33.30 -0.57
CA SER A 289 -53.88 32.84 -0.12
C SER A 289 -53.52 31.49 -0.71
N ALA A 290 -52.23 31.27 -0.94
CA ALA A 290 -51.69 29.97 -1.31
C ALA A 290 -50.51 29.59 -0.41
N ALA A 291 -50.29 28.29 -0.25
CA ALA A 291 -49.10 27.77 0.39
C ALA A 291 -47.98 27.58 -0.63
N ALA A 292 -46.74 27.70 -0.17
CA ALA A 292 -45.57 27.13 -0.80
C ALA A 292 -45.00 26.05 0.11
N THR A 293 -44.54 24.96 -0.49
CA THR A 293 -43.75 23.92 0.16
C THR A 293 -42.30 24.04 -0.30
N ILE A 294 -41.38 24.15 0.64
CA ILE A 294 -39.94 24.03 0.44
C ILE A 294 -39.62 22.54 0.54
N VAL A 295 -38.95 22.00 -0.46
CA VAL A 295 -38.51 20.61 -0.52
C VAL A 295 -37.02 20.61 -0.23
N ASP A 296 -36.64 19.84 0.77
CA ASP A 296 -35.27 19.59 1.17
C ASP A 296 -34.56 18.71 0.13
N ASP A 297 -33.31 19.04 -0.21
CA ASP A 297 -32.47 18.24 -1.10
C ASP A 297 -31.19 17.68 -0.46
N ASP A 298 -31.04 17.85 0.86
CA ASP A 298 -29.86 17.49 1.64
C ASP A 298 -29.85 16.05 2.18
N VAL A 299 -30.10 15.08 1.30
CA VAL A 299 -30.12 13.65 1.70
C VAL A 299 -28.78 13.22 2.33
N PRO A 300 -28.78 12.65 3.55
CA PRO A 300 -27.54 12.30 4.23
C PRO A 300 -26.71 11.29 3.46
N THR A 301 -25.39 11.49 3.43
CA THR A 301 -24.44 10.49 2.91
C THR A 301 -23.28 10.30 3.86
N ILE A 302 -22.67 9.11 3.83
CA ILE A 302 -21.39 8.88 4.49
C ILE A 302 -20.43 8.18 3.54
N ARG A 303 -19.16 8.56 3.60
CA ARG A 303 -18.11 8.00 2.74
C ARG A 303 -16.75 8.02 3.43
N PHE A 304 -16.06 6.88 3.44
CA PHE A 304 -14.66 6.80 3.81
C PHE A 304 -13.75 7.28 2.68
N GLY A 305 -12.67 7.96 3.05
CA GLY A 305 -11.69 8.55 2.14
C GLY A 305 -12.22 9.75 1.38
N ASN A 306 -11.33 10.41 0.63
CA ASN A 306 -11.66 11.59 -0.16
C ASN A 306 -12.87 11.32 -1.10
N PRO A 307 -13.85 12.24 -1.20
CA PRO A 307 -14.97 12.13 -2.14
C PRO A 307 -14.56 11.87 -3.60
N GLU A 308 -13.36 12.31 -4.00
CA GLU A 308 -12.79 12.07 -5.34
C GLU A 308 -12.03 10.75 -5.47
N ALA A 309 -11.73 10.05 -4.37
CA ALA A 309 -11.00 8.78 -4.39
C ALA A 309 -11.93 7.60 -4.71
N GLU A 310 -11.39 6.59 -5.41
CA GLU A 310 -12.14 5.38 -5.78
C GLU A 310 -12.45 4.47 -4.58
N SER A 311 -11.69 4.58 -3.48
CA SER A 311 -11.89 3.81 -2.24
C SER A 311 -11.45 4.59 -1.01
N GLY A 312 -12.06 4.28 0.14
CA GLY A 312 -11.63 4.70 1.46
C GLY A 312 -10.58 3.79 2.10
N ASP A 313 -10.13 2.75 1.39
CA ASP A 313 -9.12 1.82 1.87
C ASP A 313 -7.76 2.51 2.07
N ILE A 314 -7.01 2.05 3.07
CA ILE A 314 -5.70 2.57 3.42
C ILE A 314 -4.66 1.44 3.49
N THR A 315 -3.40 1.80 3.31
CA THR A 315 -2.24 0.95 3.61
C THR A 315 -1.43 1.60 4.72
N VAL A 316 -0.93 0.83 5.67
CA VAL A 316 -0.18 1.32 6.82
C VAL A 316 0.94 0.33 7.16
N PRO A 317 2.17 0.79 7.44
CA PRO A 317 3.18 -0.09 8.02
C PRO A 317 2.72 -0.64 9.37
N GLU A 318 3.18 -1.83 9.73
CA GLU A 318 3.01 -2.34 11.09
C GLU A 318 3.63 -1.40 12.14
N GLY A 319 3.10 -1.43 13.35
CA GLY A 319 3.44 -0.48 14.42
C GLY A 319 2.95 0.97 14.26
N ASP A 320 2.56 1.41 13.06
CA ASP A 320 2.05 2.76 12.79
C ASP A 320 0.52 2.89 12.98
N PRO A 321 -0.02 4.05 13.42
CA PRO A 321 -1.46 4.22 13.57
C PRO A 321 -2.22 4.20 12.22
N ALA A 322 -3.05 3.18 12.02
CA ALA A 322 -4.01 3.13 10.92
C ALA A 322 -5.06 4.23 11.09
N THR A 323 -5.08 5.22 10.19
CA THR A 323 -5.98 6.39 10.26
C THR A 323 -6.85 6.50 9.02
N PHE A 324 -8.17 6.44 9.23
CA PHE A 324 -9.21 6.59 8.22
C PHE A 324 -9.80 8.00 8.27
N GLU A 325 -10.19 8.51 7.11
CA GLU A 325 -10.99 9.73 6.96
C GLU A 325 -12.43 9.34 6.64
N LEU A 326 -13.40 9.98 7.27
CA LEU A 326 -14.82 9.77 7.06
C LEU A 326 -15.51 11.12 6.85
N HIS A 327 -16.18 11.26 5.72
CA HIS A 327 -17.03 12.40 5.40
C HIS A 327 -18.49 12.05 5.62
N VAL A 328 -19.21 12.95 6.28
CA VAL A 328 -20.66 12.89 6.46
C VAL A 328 -21.24 14.16 5.85
N THR A 329 -22.24 14.03 4.96
CA THR A 329 -22.99 15.17 4.44
C THR A 329 -24.46 15.06 4.82
N GLY A 330 -25.19 16.17 4.83
CA GLY A 330 -26.65 16.12 4.96
C GLY A 330 -27.13 15.65 6.34
N ALA A 331 -26.32 15.72 7.42
CA ALA A 331 -26.75 15.12 8.68
C ALA A 331 -27.90 15.93 9.31
N ALA A 332 -29.03 15.28 9.58
CA ALA A 332 -30.14 15.94 10.27
C ALA A 332 -29.77 16.28 11.73
N ALA A 333 -30.48 17.23 12.32
CA ALA A 333 -30.34 17.56 13.73
C ALA A 333 -30.59 16.32 14.64
N GLY A 334 -29.60 15.99 15.48
CA GLY A 334 -29.68 14.84 16.39
C GLY A 334 -29.18 13.51 15.80
N SER A 335 -28.55 13.55 14.62
CA SER A 335 -27.90 12.40 14.01
C SER A 335 -26.83 11.77 14.90
N THR A 336 -26.69 10.45 14.78
CA THR A 336 -25.67 9.68 15.52
C THR A 336 -24.90 8.75 14.60
N LEU A 337 -23.59 8.65 14.84
CA LEU A 337 -22.66 7.82 14.09
C LEU A 337 -22.15 6.67 14.98
N GLN A 338 -22.24 5.44 14.49
CA GLN A 338 -21.65 4.26 15.11
C GLN A 338 -20.48 3.76 14.27
N LEU A 339 -19.39 3.38 14.94
CA LEU A 339 -18.19 2.82 14.32
C LEU A 339 -17.98 1.39 14.81
N THR A 340 -17.53 0.51 13.92
CA THR A 340 -17.23 -0.90 14.22
C THR A 340 -15.94 -1.32 13.52
N LEU A 341 -15.00 -1.88 14.27
CA LEU A 341 -13.85 -2.59 13.71
C LEU A 341 -14.18 -4.08 13.61
N ALA A 342 -13.74 -4.72 12.52
CA ALA A 342 -13.86 -6.16 12.35
C ALA A 342 -12.56 -6.74 11.79
N ASP A 343 -12.18 -7.89 12.35
CA ASP A 343 -11.02 -8.68 11.92
C ASP A 343 -11.15 -9.11 10.46
N GLY A 344 -10.03 -9.10 9.75
CA GLY A 344 -9.88 -9.74 8.45
C GLY A 344 -8.87 -10.88 8.58
N THR A 345 -7.71 -10.72 7.92
CA THR A 345 -6.54 -11.56 8.22
C THR A 345 -5.75 -11.01 9.41
N ALA A 346 -5.77 -9.70 9.63
CA ALA A 346 -5.33 -9.08 10.87
C ALA A 346 -6.39 -9.32 11.96
N LEU A 347 -5.94 -9.81 13.12
CA LEU A 347 -6.69 -10.21 14.29
C LEU A 347 -6.36 -9.33 15.49
N SER A 348 -7.39 -8.77 16.12
CA SER A 348 -7.18 -8.07 17.40
C SER A 348 -7.07 -9.07 18.57
N PRO A 349 -6.13 -8.88 19.53
CA PRO A 349 -5.21 -7.76 19.66
C PRO A 349 -3.79 -8.05 19.14
N ALA A 350 -3.60 -9.09 18.32
CA ALA A 350 -2.27 -9.47 17.82
C ALA A 350 -1.73 -8.39 16.88
N ASP A 351 -2.55 -7.96 15.91
CA ASP A 351 -2.07 -7.15 14.78
C ASP A 351 -2.61 -5.71 14.84
N TYR A 352 -3.74 -5.51 15.53
CA TYR A 352 -4.31 -4.18 15.79
C TYR A 352 -5.18 -4.13 17.06
N ALA A 353 -5.43 -2.92 17.58
CA ALA A 353 -6.14 -2.72 18.84
C ALA A 353 -7.64 -2.37 18.67
N SER A 354 -8.52 -3.36 18.47
CA SER A 354 -9.97 -3.09 18.33
C SER A 354 -10.65 -2.47 19.58
N GLY A 355 -10.07 -2.68 20.76
CA GLY A 355 -10.71 -2.35 22.04
C GLY A 355 -10.60 -0.88 22.49
N SER A 356 -9.85 -0.02 21.80
CA SER A 356 -9.60 1.37 22.24
C SER A 356 -9.23 2.34 21.11
N PHE A 357 -9.86 2.18 19.94
CA PHE A 357 -9.67 3.12 18.83
C PHE A 357 -10.24 4.51 19.15
N GLN A 358 -9.80 5.51 18.40
CA GLN A 358 -10.04 6.93 18.67
C GLN A 358 -10.63 7.62 17.44
N TYR A 359 -11.32 8.74 17.67
CA TYR A 359 -11.76 9.63 16.61
C TYR A 359 -11.42 11.10 16.92
N SER A 360 -11.39 11.92 15.89
CA SER A 360 -11.17 13.37 15.93
C SER A 360 -12.14 14.06 14.98
N SER A 361 -12.69 15.20 15.41
CA SER A 361 -13.57 16.08 14.62
C SER A 361 -12.93 17.45 14.36
N ASP A 362 -11.63 17.60 14.64
CA ASP A 362 -10.86 18.85 14.50
C ASP A 362 -9.63 18.66 13.61
N GLY A 363 -9.71 17.72 12.65
CA GLY A 363 -8.61 17.42 11.72
C GLY A 363 -7.37 16.82 12.39
N GLY A 364 -7.55 16.08 13.48
CA GLY A 364 -6.47 15.41 14.22
C GLY A 364 -5.81 16.25 15.30
N GLY A 365 -6.32 17.44 15.60
CA GLY A 365 -5.83 18.30 16.68
C GLY A 365 -6.04 17.69 18.07
N SER A 366 -7.17 17.00 18.27
CA SER A 366 -7.57 16.34 19.50
C SER A 366 -8.18 14.97 19.20
N TRP A 367 -7.87 13.96 20.03
CA TRP A 367 -8.36 12.59 19.86
C TRP A 367 -9.18 12.15 21.06
N THR A 368 -10.34 11.56 20.79
CA THR A 368 -11.27 11.02 21.79
C THR A 368 -11.39 9.51 21.61
N THR A 369 -11.26 8.74 22.69
CA THR A 369 -11.51 7.30 22.65
C THR A 369 -12.96 7.02 22.30
N TYR A 370 -13.20 6.15 21.33
CA TYR A 370 -14.53 5.72 20.96
C TYR A 370 -15.15 4.89 22.10
N SER A 371 -16.35 5.27 22.53
CA SER A 371 -17.06 4.62 23.64
C SER A 371 -18.54 4.32 23.30
N GLY A 372 -18.89 4.30 22.02
CA GLY A 372 -20.26 4.16 21.52
C GLY A 372 -20.65 5.29 20.58
N ALA A 373 -21.96 5.42 20.32
CA ALA A 373 -22.50 6.35 19.34
C ALA A 373 -21.98 7.79 19.53
N ILE A 374 -21.48 8.39 18.45
CA ILE A 374 -20.98 9.75 18.35
C ILE A 374 -22.16 10.64 17.95
N ALA A 375 -22.42 11.71 18.71
CA ALA A 375 -23.38 12.73 18.31
C ALA A 375 -22.73 13.67 17.29
N LEU A 376 -23.40 13.87 16.16
CA LEU A 376 -22.92 14.78 15.11
C LEU A 376 -23.65 16.12 15.18
N ALA A 377 -22.99 17.17 14.68
CA ALA A 377 -23.68 18.42 14.37
C ALA A 377 -24.64 18.19 13.18
N ALA A 378 -25.64 19.06 13.06
CA ALA A 378 -26.44 19.10 11.84
C ALA A 378 -25.59 19.62 10.68
N GLY A 379 -25.82 19.12 9.48
CA GLY A 379 -25.07 19.45 8.27
C GLY A 379 -23.88 18.53 8.04
N ASP A 380 -22.87 19.07 7.37
CA ASP A 380 -21.66 18.33 7.01
C ASP A 380 -20.70 18.15 8.20
N SER A 381 -19.95 17.05 8.21
CA SER A 381 -18.93 16.75 9.23
C SER A 381 -17.83 15.86 8.69
N ASP A 382 -16.58 16.21 9.00
CA ASP A 382 -15.41 15.39 8.71
C ASP A 382 -14.84 14.79 10.00
N LEU A 383 -14.52 13.50 9.96
CA LEU A 383 -13.91 12.78 11.07
C LEU A 383 -12.65 12.06 10.64
N LEU A 384 -11.64 12.06 11.51
CA LEU A 384 -10.55 11.10 11.45
C LEU A 384 -10.79 10.01 12.49
N ILE A 385 -10.60 8.75 12.10
CA ILE A 385 -10.73 7.59 12.98
C ILE A 385 -9.41 6.85 12.93
N ARG A 386 -8.82 6.53 14.09
CA ARG A 386 -7.57 5.76 14.12
C ARG A 386 -7.57 4.63 15.12
N THR A 387 -6.84 3.58 14.78
CA THR A 387 -6.46 2.52 15.70
C THR A 387 -4.96 2.26 15.58
N THR A 388 -4.33 1.72 16.63
CA THR A 388 -2.92 1.33 16.57
C THR A 388 -2.82 -0.06 15.95
N THR A 389 -1.92 -0.23 14.99
CA THR A 389 -1.40 -1.55 14.62
C THR A 389 -0.32 -1.96 15.62
N VAL A 390 0.00 -3.24 15.67
CA VAL A 390 1.15 -3.78 16.39
C VAL A 390 2.27 -3.94 15.37
N GLY A 391 3.51 -3.70 15.78
CA GLY A 391 4.68 -4.04 14.97
C GLY A 391 5.54 -4.98 15.78
N ASP A 392 6.15 -5.97 15.13
CA ASP A 392 7.04 -6.91 15.81
C ASP A 392 8.37 -7.20 15.11
N SER A 393 8.72 -8.47 14.94
CA SER A 393 9.98 -8.89 14.29
C SER A 393 9.76 -10.11 13.39
N VAL A 394 8.52 -10.55 13.20
CA VAL A 394 8.15 -11.78 12.53
C VAL A 394 7.74 -11.46 11.11
N ASP A 395 8.40 -12.06 10.12
CA ASP A 395 7.94 -11.97 8.72
C ASP A 395 6.57 -12.66 8.54
N GLU A 396 5.56 -11.84 8.34
CA GLU A 396 4.18 -12.17 8.09
C GLU A 396 3.78 -11.76 6.66
N ALA A 397 2.59 -12.20 6.23
CA ALA A 397 2.03 -11.65 5.00
C ALA A 397 1.40 -10.30 5.30
N ASN A 398 1.21 -9.42 4.31
CA ASN A 398 0.35 -8.26 4.52
C ASN A 398 -1.05 -8.69 4.97
N GLU A 399 -1.57 -8.00 5.98
CA GLU A 399 -2.82 -8.36 6.63
C GLU A 399 -3.86 -7.26 6.52
N THR A 400 -5.14 -7.60 6.68
CA THR A 400 -6.23 -6.63 6.56
C THR A 400 -7.21 -6.68 7.72
N PHE A 401 -7.75 -5.53 8.09
CA PHE A 401 -8.95 -5.39 8.94
C PHE A 401 -9.87 -4.31 8.37
N THR A 402 -11.12 -4.25 8.82
CA THR A 402 -12.12 -3.29 8.30
C THR A 402 -12.66 -2.37 9.37
N LEU A 403 -12.94 -1.12 8.97
CA LEU A 403 -13.69 -0.13 9.74
C LEU A 403 -15.02 0.13 9.03
N GLY A 404 -16.12 -0.18 9.72
CA GLY A 404 -17.48 0.16 9.29
C GLY A 404 -18.02 1.38 10.04
N ALA A 405 -18.80 2.18 9.34
CA ALA A 405 -19.55 3.31 9.87
C ALA A 405 -21.05 3.14 9.60
N THR A 406 -21.88 3.57 10.54
CA THR A 406 -23.34 3.60 10.39
C THR A 406 -23.88 4.90 10.97
N LEU A 407 -24.35 5.79 10.09
CA LEU A 407 -25.09 7.00 10.44
C LEU A 407 -26.57 6.66 10.60
N SER A 408 -27.18 7.14 11.68
CA SER A 408 -28.63 7.19 11.86
C SER A 408 -29.08 8.66 11.81
N SER A 409 -29.81 9.03 10.76
CA SER A 409 -30.33 10.39 10.50
C SER A 409 -31.79 10.31 10.08
N ASN A 410 -32.67 11.14 10.66
CA ASN A 410 -34.12 11.19 10.39
C ASN A 410 -34.85 9.82 10.36
N GLY A 411 -34.36 8.84 11.13
CA GLY A 411 -34.93 7.48 11.20
C GLY A 411 -34.47 6.54 10.08
N SER A 412 -33.66 7.02 9.14
CA SER A 412 -32.95 6.24 8.14
C SER A 412 -31.55 5.85 8.63
N SER A 413 -30.94 4.87 7.94
CA SER A 413 -29.58 4.43 8.22
C SER A 413 -28.75 4.44 6.94
N TYR A 414 -27.54 4.99 7.06
CA TYR A 414 -26.56 5.09 5.98
C TYR A 414 -25.28 4.40 6.46
N ASN A 415 -24.68 3.58 5.61
CA ASN A 415 -23.53 2.76 5.97
C ASN A 415 -22.43 2.91 4.93
N ASP A 416 -21.19 2.82 5.40
CA ASP A 416 -20.02 2.67 4.55
C ASP A 416 -18.94 1.89 5.31
N SER A 417 -17.94 1.38 4.60
CA SER A 417 -16.82 0.66 5.19
C SER A 417 -15.54 0.85 4.39
N ALA A 418 -14.41 0.84 5.08
CA ALA A 418 -13.08 0.85 4.50
C ALA A 418 -12.20 -0.25 5.10
N THR A 419 -11.21 -0.70 4.34
CA THR A 419 -10.22 -1.71 4.70
C THR A 419 -8.88 -1.05 4.96
N ALA A 420 -8.23 -1.39 6.07
CA ALA A 420 -6.81 -1.12 6.24
C ALA A 420 -6.01 -2.37 5.87
N THR A 421 -4.95 -2.19 5.11
CA THR A 421 -3.91 -3.21 4.90
C THR A 421 -2.68 -2.84 5.73
N ILE A 422 -2.32 -3.70 6.68
CA ILE A 422 -1.07 -3.64 7.45
C ILE A 422 0.02 -4.25 6.58
N ILE A 423 1.09 -3.48 6.36
CA ILE A 423 2.25 -3.88 5.57
C ILE A 423 3.32 -4.35 6.53
N ASP A 424 3.72 -5.61 6.37
CA ASP A 424 4.84 -6.22 7.07
C ASP A 424 6.17 -5.61 6.59
N ASP A 425 7.07 -5.29 7.52
CA ASP A 425 8.41 -4.79 7.22
C ASP A 425 9.56 -5.65 7.75
N ASP A 426 9.26 -6.89 8.16
CA ASP A 426 10.15 -7.81 8.86
C ASP A 426 10.85 -8.84 7.95
N ILE A 427 11.21 -8.43 6.73
CA ILE A 427 11.89 -9.30 5.76
C ILE A 427 13.11 -10.01 6.39
N PRO A 428 13.20 -11.35 6.32
CA PRO A 428 14.24 -12.07 7.03
C PRO A 428 15.65 -11.69 6.56
N THR A 429 16.57 -11.54 7.52
CA THR A 429 18.00 -11.39 7.22
C THR A 429 18.83 -12.41 7.98
N ILE A 430 20.00 -12.73 7.45
CA ILE A 430 20.97 -13.62 8.09
C ILE A 430 22.38 -13.08 7.87
N PHE A 431 23.16 -13.01 8.94
CA PHE A 431 24.55 -12.57 8.85
C PHE A 431 25.41 -13.15 9.98
N PHE A 432 26.68 -13.43 9.67
CA PHE A 432 27.69 -13.75 10.67
C PHE A 432 28.39 -12.49 11.20
N GLY A 433 28.80 -12.53 12.46
CA GLY A 433 29.50 -11.42 13.13
C GLY A 433 28.58 -10.24 13.46
N GLU A 434 29.16 -9.08 13.77
CA GLU A 434 28.37 -7.89 14.12
C GLU A 434 27.71 -7.28 12.87
N SER A 435 26.52 -6.70 13.06
CA SER A 435 25.68 -6.12 11.99
C SER A 435 26.38 -5.04 11.14
N ASP A 436 27.48 -4.44 11.63
CA ASP A 436 28.18 -3.32 11.00
C ASP A 436 29.61 -3.60 10.50
N THR A 437 30.15 -4.82 10.68
CA THR A 437 31.57 -5.13 10.37
C THR A 437 31.80 -6.29 9.39
N ALA A 438 30.91 -6.48 8.41
CA ALA A 438 31.13 -7.04 7.06
C ALA A 438 31.95 -8.34 6.83
N SER A 439 32.41 -9.04 7.86
CA SER A 439 33.12 -10.31 7.72
C SER A 439 33.00 -10.96 9.09
N GLY A 440 32.03 -11.87 9.23
CA GLY A 440 31.92 -12.75 10.39
C GLY A 440 33.08 -13.75 10.50
N ASP A 441 34.18 -13.47 9.82
CA ASP A 441 35.40 -14.26 9.85
C ASP A 441 36.04 -14.17 11.23
N ILE A 442 36.65 -15.27 11.65
CA ILE A 442 37.29 -15.40 12.95
C ILE A 442 38.73 -15.88 12.78
N THR A 443 39.58 -15.56 13.76
CA THR A 443 40.89 -16.18 13.92
C THR A 443 40.89 -16.99 15.21
N VAL A 444 41.46 -18.19 15.18
CA VAL A 444 41.49 -19.10 16.32
C VAL A 444 42.85 -19.78 16.39
N PRO A 445 43.51 -19.88 17.55
CA PRO A 445 44.66 -20.75 17.69
C PRO A 445 44.30 -22.22 17.40
N GLU A 446 45.23 -22.98 16.87
CA GLU A 446 45.08 -24.43 16.77
C GLU A 446 44.80 -25.07 18.15
N GLY A 447 44.12 -26.21 18.14
CA GLY A 447 43.63 -26.87 19.37
C GLY A 447 42.47 -26.19 20.12
N GLU A 448 42.13 -24.92 19.83
CA GLU A 448 41.02 -24.20 20.45
C GLU A 448 39.70 -24.22 19.63
N PRO A 449 38.51 -24.20 20.26
CA PRO A 449 37.25 -24.20 19.53
C PRO A 449 37.03 -22.94 18.68
N ALA A 450 36.94 -23.11 17.37
CA ALA A 450 36.49 -22.07 16.44
C ALA A 450 34.99 -21.79 16.67
N THR A 451 34.63 -20.58 17.10
CA THR A 451 33.25 -20.20 17.43
C THR A 451 32.78 -18.99 16.61
N PHE A 452 31.72 -19.18 15.83
CA PHE A 452 31.06 -18.17 15.00
C PHE A 452 29.80 -17.66 15.69
N ALA A 453 29.51 -16.37 15.56
CA ALA A 453 28.23 -15.78 15.92
C ALA A 453 27.39 -15.58 14.66
N LEU A 454 26.14 -16.06 14.68
CA LEU A 454 25.17 -15.97 13.60
C LEU A 454 23.93 -15.26 14.12
N HIS A 455 23.49 -14.26 13.38
CA HIS A 455 22.28 -13.50 13.67
C HIS A 455 21.26 -13.76 12.56
N VAL A 456 20.02 -13.99 12.97
CA VAL A 456 18.85 -14.09 12.10
C VAL A 456 17.84 -13.06 12.58
N THR A 457 17.34 -12.22 11.68
CA THR A 457 16.22 -11.31 11.98
C THR A 457 15.02 -11.68 11.14
N GLY A 458 13.82 -11.28 11.56
CA GLY A 458 12.65 -11.38 10.68
C GLY A 458 12.18 -12.81 10.40
N ALA A 459 12.54 -13.83 11.20
CA ALA A 459 12.24 -15.20 10.81
C ALA A 459 10.73 -15.48 10.90
N ALA A 460 10.09 -15.83 9.78
CA ALA A 460 8.70 -16.28 9.82
C ALA A 460 8.48 -17.52 10.70
N ALA A 461 7.25 -17.73 11.15
CA ALA A 461 6.88 -18.93 11.89
C ALA A 461 7.16 -20.21 11.09
N GLY A 462 7.92 -21.14 11.69
CA GLY A 462 8.29 -22.42 11.06
C GLY A 462 9.54 -22.37 10.19
N SER A 463 10.30 -21.27 10.23
CA SER A 463 11.59 -21.14 9.55
C SER A 463 12.59 -22.22 9.95
N THR A 464 13.45 -22.61 8.99
CA THR A 464 14.49 -23.62 9.20
C THR A 464 15.86 -23.13 8.75
N LEU A 465 16.88 -23.43 9.56
CA LEU A 465 18.27 -23.05 9.33
C LEU A 465 19.13 -24.30 9.07
N VAL A 466 19.89 -24.27 7.99
CA VAL A 466 20.86 -25.32 7.62
C VAL A 466 22.27 -24.74 7.68
N LEU A 467 23.17 -25.44 8.36
CA LEU A 467 24.57 -25.09 8.51
C LEU A 467 25.44 -26.07 7.71
N THR A 468 26.50 -25.55 7.07
CA THR A 468 27.45 -26.35 6.28
C THR A 468 28.87 -25.90 6.55
N LEU A 469 29.76 -26.83 6.94
CA LEU A 469 31.20 -26.60 6.96
C LEU A 469 31.82 -27.05 5.64
N ALA A 470 32.79 -26.28 5.14
CA ALA A 470 33.57 -26.64 3.96
C ALA A 470 35.06 -26.36 4.16
N ASP A 471 35.87 -27.31 3.70
CA ASP A 471 37.33 -27.22 3.72
C ASP A 471 37.83 -26.01 2.92
N GLY A 472 38.89 -25.39 3.41
CA GLY A 472 39.68 -24.39 2.69
C GLY A 472 41.10 -24.91 2.50
N THR A 473 42.08 -24.22 3.09
CA THR A 473 43.41 -24.83 3.28
C THR A 473 43.45 -25.74 4.50
N ALA A 474 42.56 -25.54 5.46
CA ALA A 474 42.33 -26.45 6.57
C ALA A 474 41.39 -27.58 6.09
N LEU A 475 41.77 -28.82 6.32
CA LEU A 475 41.11 -30.03 5.89
C LEU A 475 40.55 -30.80 7.10
N SER A 476 39.34 -31.33 6.95
CA SER A 476 38.79 -32.24 7.97
C SER A 476 39.15 -33.70 7.66
N PRO A 477 39.56 -34.53 8.65
CA PRO A 477 39.62 -34.23 10.09
C PRO A 477 41.01 -33.83 10.61
N SER A 478 41.98 -33.49 9.74
CA SER A 478 43.35 -33.20 10.19
C SER A 478 43.43 -31.92 11.00
N ASP A 479 42.75 -30.86 10.56
CA ASP A 479 42.95 -29.51 11.10
C ASP A 479 41.70 -29.03 11.87
N TYR A 480 40.52 -29.58 11.52
CA TYR A 480 39.26 -29.33 12.23
C TYR A 480 38.24 -30.47 12.09
N ALA A 481 37.24 -30.50 12.98
CA ALA A 481 36.24 -31.57 13.03
C ALA A 481 34.88 -31.22 12.37
N SER A 482 34.76 -31.38 11.05
CA SER A 482 33.50 -31.15 10.30
C SER A 482 32.35 -32.10 10.68
N GLY A 483 32.66 -33.29 11.21
CA GLY A 483 31.68 -34.37 11.40
C GLY A 483 30.78 -34.27 12.62
N SER A 484 31.03 -33.33 13.55
CA SER A 484 30.25 -33.22 14.80
C SER A 484 30.36 -31.85 15.47
N PHE A 485 30.14 -30.77 14.72
CA PHE A 485 30.08 -29.42 15.26
C PHE A 485 28.79 -29.16 16.07
N GLN A 486 28.77 -28.08 16.84
CA GLN A 486 27.71 -27.79 17.80
C GLN A 486 27.16 -26.38 17.62
N TYR A 487 25.94 -26.15 18.06
CA TYR A 487 25.34 -24.83 18.14
C TYR A 487 24.70 -24.57 19.52
N SER A 488 24.48 -23.30 19.82
CA SER A 488 23.90 -22.79 21.05
C SER A 488 22.97 -21.62 20.75
N SER A 489 21.79 -21.61 21.36
CA SER A 489 20.82 -20.50 21.30
C SER A 489 20.67 -19.74 22.63
N ASP A 490 21.55 -20.00 23.61
CA ASP A 490 21.50 -19.43 24.96
C ASP A 490 22.81 -18.72 25.36
N GLY A 491 23.49 -18.13 24.36
CA GLY A 491 24.75 -17.41 24.55
C GLY A 491 25.93 -18.30 24.96
N GLY A 492 25.87 -19.59 24.68
CA GLY A 492 26.95 -20.55 24.91
C GLY A 492 26.85 -21.29 26.25
N SER A 493 25.73 -21.15 26.96
CA SER A 493 25.50 -21.84 28.25
C SER A 493 25.27 -23.34 28.04
N SER A 494 24.61 -23.71 26.94
CA SER A 494 24.33 -25.10 26.55
C SER A 494 24.64 -25.33 25.07
N TRP A 495 25.21 -26.49 24.75
CA TRP A 495 25.59 -26.83 23.37
C TRP A 495 24.88 -28.08 22.88
N THR A 496 24.32 -27.99 21.68
CA THR A 496 23.64 -29.09 20.99
C THR A 496 24.45 -29.51 19.77
N THR A 497 24.68 -30.81 19.60
CA THR A 497 25.33 -31.33 18.39
C THR A 497 24.43 -31.11 17.17
N TYR A 498 24.97 -30.50 16.14
CA TYR A 498 24.26 -30.29 14.88
C TYR A 498 23.94 -31.65 14.23
N SER A 499 22.69 -31.82 13.81
CA SER A 499 22.20 -33.10 13.25
C SER A 499 21.32 -32.91 11.99
N GLY A 500 21.39 -31.73 11.37
CA GLY A 500 20.57 -31.33 10.23
C GLY A 500 19.84 -30.02 10.51
N ALA A 501 18.76 -29.75 9.76
CA ALA A 501 18.02 -28.50 9.84
C ALA A 501 17.59 -28.16 11.29
N ILE A 502 17.85 -26.92 11.69
CA ILE A 502 17.48 -26.33 12.98
C ILE A 502 16.15 -25.58 12.77
N THR A 503 15.14 -25.87 13.58
CA THR A 503 13.92 -25.06 13.61
C THR A 503 14.16 -23.83 14.49
N LEU A 504 13.92 -22.65 13.94
CA LEU A 504 14.01 -21.38 14.67
C LEU A 504 12.66 -20.99 15.26
N ALA A 505 12.70 -20.16 16.31
CA ALA A 505 11.52 -19.43 16.74
C ALA A 505 11.16 -18.39 15.66
N ALA A 506 9.90 -17.94 15.65
CA ALA A 506 9.53 -16.78 14.86
C ALA A 506 10.21 -15.53 15.45
N GLY A 507 10.58 -14.59 14.58
CA GLY A 507 11.28 -13.37 14.95
C GLY A 507 12.79 -13.49 14.93
N ASP A 508 13.43 -12.66 15.73
CA ASP A 508 14.88 -12.61 15.82
C ASP A 508 15.48 -13.80 16.59
N SER A 509 16.68 -14.23 16.18
CA SER A 509 17.43 -15.32 16.83
C SER A 509 18.93 -15.13 16.72
N ASP A 510 19.61 -15.28 17.86
CA ASP A 510 21.07 -15.32 17.94
C ASP A 510 21.57 -16.75 18.20
N LEU A 511 22.55 -17.18 17.41
CA LEU A 511 23.18 -18.48 17.57
C LEU A 511 24.70 -18.36 17.67
N LEU A 512 25.29 -19.18 18.52
CA LEU A 512 26.72 -19.48 18.47
C LEU A 512 26.91 -20.86 17.84
N ILE A 513 27.85 -20.99 16.91
CA ILE A 513 28.20 -22.23 16.23
C ILE A 513 29.68 -22.49 16.49
N ARG A 514 30.03 -23.68 16.98
CA ARG A 514 31.44 -24.03 17.21
C ARG A 514 31.84 -25.38 16.64
N THR A 515 33.08 -25.46 16.20
CA THR A 515 33.77 -26.70 15.88
C THR A 515 35.15 -26.72 16.54
N THR A 516 35.67 -27.91 16.83
CA THR A 516 37.03 -28.05 17.38
C THR A 516 38.05 -27.99 16.25
N THR A 517 39.09 -27.18 16.43
CA THR A 517 40.34 -27.33 15.66
C THR A 517 41.19 -28.42 16.29
N VAL A 518 42.15 -28.92 15.55
CA VAL A 518 43.19 -29.84 16.03
C VAL A 518 44.43 -28.99 16.29
N GLY A 519 45.18 -29.29 17.34
CA GLY A 519 46.49 -28.68 17.57
C GLY A 519 47.53 -29.78 17.66
N ASP A 520 48.75 -29.51 17.19
CA ASP A 520 49.83 -30.48 17.26
C ASP A 520 51.20 -29.93 17.73
N SER A 521 52.28 -30.22 17.03
CA SER A 521 53.64 -29.75 17.36
C SER A 521 54.43 -29.33 16.12
N VAL A 522 53.78 -29.28 14.95
CA VAL A 522 54.41 -29.07 13.65
C VAL A 522 54.18 -27.63 13.23
N ASP A 523 55.25 -26.87 12.97
CA ASP A 523 55.13 -25.55 12.33
C ASP A 523 54.47 -25.66 10.94
N GLU A 524 53.26 -25.16 10.86
CA GLU A 524 52.40 -25.08 9.70
C GLU A 524 52.14 -23.62 9.30
N ALA A 525 51.46 -23.42 8.16
CA ALA A 525 51.04 -22.08 7.75
C ALA A 525 49.59 -21.90 8.16
N ASN A 526 49.21 -20.74 8.69
CA ASN A 526 47.81 -20.45 9.02
C ASN A 526 46.84 -20.94 7.94
N GLU A 527 45.92 -21.81 8.32
CA GLU A 527 44.95 -22.40 7.41
C GLU A 527 43.54 -21.84 7.60
N THR A 528 42.66 -22.09 6.62
CA THR A 528 41.28 -21.60 6.67
C THR A 528 40.25 -22.68 6.35
N PHE A 529 39.07 -22.58 6.97
CA PHE A 529 37.86 -23.29 6.59
C PHE A 529 36.65 -22.36 6.66
N THR A 530 35.52 -22.74 6.07
CA THR A 530 34.32 -21.89 6.00
C THR A 530 33.11 -22.52 6.65
N LEU A 531 32.26 -21.70 7.27
CA LEU A 531 30.92 -22.03 7.76
C LEU A 531 29.90 -21.24 6.95
N GLY A 532 29.04 -21.95 6.22
CA GLY A 532 27.87 -21.39 5.54
C GLY A 532 26.58 -21.64 6.32
N ALA A 533 25.67 -20.69 6.25
CA ALA A 533 24.32 -20.77 6.80
C ALA A 533 23.28 -20.49 5.71
N THR A 534 22.17 -21.22 5.74
CA THR A 534 21.04 -21.01 4.84
C THR A 534 19.74 -21.11 5.62
N LEU A 535 19.03 -19.98 5.71
CA LEU A 535 17.69 -19.86 6.26
C LEU A 535 16.66 -20.08 5.15
N SER A 536 15.70 -20.97 5.38
CA SER A 536 14.47 -21.08 4.58
C SER A 536 13.30 -20.52 5.39
N SER A 537 12.69 -19.45 4.90
CA SER A 537 11.62 -18.70 5.57
C SER A 537 10.58 -18.22 4.54
N ASN A 538 9.30 -18.45 4.80
CA ASN A 538 8.17 -18.15 3.89
C ASN A 538 8.36 -18.55 2.41
N GLY A 539 9.11 -19.63 2.15
CA GLY A 539 9.39 -20.13 0.80
C GLY A 539 10.57 -19.47 0.09
N SER A 540 11.17 -18.43 0.70
CA SER A 540 12.41 -17.79 0.29
C SER A 540 13.62 -18.42 0.97
N SER A 541 14.81 -18.17 0.43
CA SER A 541 16.08 -18.62 1.00
C SER A 541 17.05 -17.46 1.16
N TYR A 542 17.61 -17.33 2.36
CA TYR A 542 18.59 -16.33 2.74
C TYR A 542 19.86 -17.05 3.18
N GLY A 543 21.03 -16.51 2.92
CA GLY A 543 22.27 -17.18 3.28
C GLY A 543 23.43 -16.23 3.47
N ASP A 544 24.36 -16.65 4.31
CA ASP A 544 25.62 -15.98 4.57
C ASP A 544 26.71 -17.02 4.86
N SER A 545 27.98 -16.60 4.84
CA SER A 545 29.12 -17.45 5.15
C SER A 545 30.25 -16.67 5.82
N ALA A 546 30.95 -17.35 6.71
CA ALA A 546 32.14 -16.84 7.38
C ALA A 546 33.31 -17.82 7.30
N THR A 547 34.53 -17.28 7.39
CA THR A 547 35.80 -18.00 7.32
C THR A 547 36.47 -18.03 8.68
N ALA A 548 36.87 -19.20 9.17
CA ALA A 548 37.81 -19.29 10.27
C ALA A 548 39.24 -19.40 9.73
N THR A 549 40.16 -18.66 10.32
CA THR A 549 41.61 -18.84 10.15
C THR A 549 42.18 -19.50 11.40
N ILE A 550 42.72 -20.70 11.25
CA ILE A 550 43.49 -21.41 12.28
C ILE A 550 44.90 -20.81 12.27
N ILE A 551 45.34 -20.37 13.45
CA ILE A 551 46.66 -19.79 13.66
C ILE A 551 47.54 -20.87 14.28
N ASP A 552 48.60 -21.21 13.57
CA ASP A 552 49.67 -22.08 14.05
C ASP A 552 50.41 -21.42 15.22
N ASP A 553 50.67 -22.17 16.28
CA ASP A 553 51.46 -21.71 17.43
C ASP A 553 52.76 -22.48 17.67
N ASP A 554 53.15 -23.35 16.74
CA ASP A 554 54.27 -24.28 16.82
C ASP A 554 55.60 -23.73 16.30
N ILE A 555 55.94 -22.50 16.71
CA ILE A 555 57.17 -21.81 16.28
C ILE A 555 58.43 -22.66 16.56
N PRO A 556 59.26 -22.97 15.54
CA PRO A 556 60.42 -23.84 15.74
C PRO A 556 61.45 -23.26 16.71
N SER A 557 61.91 -24.07 17.67
CA SER A 557 62.94 -23.67 18.64
C SER A 557 63.97 -24.78 18.87
N ILE A 558 65.20 -24.40 19.28
CA ILE A 558 66.25 -25.34 19.64
C ILE A 558 66.92 -24.94 20.96
N PHE A 559 67.21 -25.91 21.83
CA PHE A 559 67.94 -25.68 23.07
C PHE A 559 68.72 -26.91 23.51
N PHE A 560 69.83 -26.67 24.23
CA PHE A 560 70.65 -27.73 24.79
C PHE A 560 70.35 -27.94 26.28
N GLY A 561 70.43 -29.20 26.73
CA GLY A 561 70.16 -29.61 28.12
C GLY A 561 68.69 -29.91 28.39
N GLU A 562 68.41 -30.43 29.59
CA GLU A 562 67.13 -31.07 29.98
C GLU A 562 65.89 -30.15 29.97
N SER A 563 66.05 -28.84 29.76
CA SER A 563 64.96 -27.88 29.57
C SER A 563 65.44 -26.61 28.86
N ASP A 564 64.50 -25.82 28.33
CA ASP A 564 64.70 -24.51 27.68
C ASP A 564 65.45 -23.45 28.51
N THR A 565 65.63 -23.74 29.79
CA THR A 565 66.17 -22.86 30.83
C THR A 565 67.42 -23.44 31.49
N ALA A 566 67.78 -24.69 31.17
CA ALA A 566 68.99 -25.34 31.65
C ALA A 566 70.23 -24.88 30.86
N SER A 567 71.40 -24.94 31.49
CA SER A 567 72.64 -24.81 30.71
C SER A 567 72.91 -26.14 29.99
N GLY A 568 73.17 -26.06 28.68
CA GLY A 568 73.67 -27.17 27.88
C GLY A 568 75.14 -27.53 28.14
N ASP A 569 75.80 -26.84 29.07
CA ASP A 569 77.18 -27.11 29.43
C ASP A 569 77.30 -28.48 30.13
N ILE A 570 78.28 -29.26 29.69
CA ILE A 570 78.58 -30.58 30.26
C ILE A 570 80.02 -30.61 30.77
N THR A 571 80.27 -31.42 31.80
CA THR A 571 81.62 -31.77 32.24
C THR A 571 81.84 -33.24 31.94
N VAL A 572 82.89 -33.53 31.16
CA VAL A 572 83.25 -34.89 30.77
C VAL A 572 84.73 -35.13 31.11
N PRO A 573 85.10 -36.30 31.65
CA PRO A 573 86.50 -36.70 31.77
C PRO A 573 87.15 -36.82 30.39
N GLU A 574 88.42 -36.43 30.28
CA GLU A 574 89.17 -36.61 29.04
C GLU A 574 89.25 -38.09 28.64
N GLY A 575 89.07 -38.35 27.34
CA GLY A 575 88.98 -39.68 26.76
C GLY A 575 87.56 -40.27 26.75
N ASP A 576 86.61 -39.73 27.51
CA ASP A 576 85.20 -40.11 27.44
C ASP A 576 84.45 -39.27 26.38
N PRO A 577 83.43 -39.83 25.69
CA PRO A 577 82.64 -39.06 24.73
C PRO A 577 81.88 -37.93 25.41
N ALA A 578 82.09 -36.69 24.95
CA ALA A 578 81.26 -35.56 25.36
C ALA A 578 79.91 -35.70 24.65
N THR A 579 78.82 -35.90 25.41
CA THR A 579 77.46 -36.09 24.87
C THR A 579 76.55 -34.96 25.34
N PHE A 580 76.01 -34.22 24.38
CA PHE A 580 75.06 -33.13 24.57
C PHE A 580 73.66 -33.61 24.25
N GLU A 581 72.70 -33.21 25.07
CA GLU A 581 71.28 -33.35 24.76
C GLU A 581 70.81 -32.08 24.05
N LEU A 582 70.13 -32.26 22.92
CA LEU A 582 69.60 -31.20 22.09
C LEU A 582 68.12 -31.49 21.83
N HIS A 583 67.27 -30.54 22.21
CA HIS A 583 65.85 -30.57 21.92
C HIS A 583 65.57 -29.63 20.76
N VAL A 584 64.71 -30.09 19.85
CA VAL A 584 64.12 -29.27 18.79
C VAL A 584 62.61 -29.35 18.95
N THR A 585 61.94 -28.20 19.01
CA THR A 585 60.47 -28.13 19.05
C THR A 585 59.93 -27.52 17.76
N GLY A 586 58.68 -27.81 17.41
CA GLY A 586 58.00 -27.08 16.34
C GLY A 586 58.57 -27.33 14.94
N ALA A 587 59.27 -28.44 14.68
CA ALA A 587 59.96 -28.57 13.38
C ALA A 587 58.96 -28.83 12.25
N ALA A 588 58.89 -27.95 11.25
CA ALA A 588 58.17 -28.24 10.01
C ALA A 588 58.76 -29.46 9.28
N ALA A 589 57.92 -30.16 8.50
CA ALA A 589 58.34 -31.32 7.71
C ALA A 589 59.51 -30.98 6.76
N GLY A 590 60.63 -31.71 6.89
CA GLY A 590 61.82 -31.52 6.06
C GLY A 590 62.81 -30.46 6.57
N SER A 591 62.59 -29.91 7.77
CA SER A 591 63.54 -29.05 8.46
C SER A 591 64.93 -29.68 8.57
N THR A 592 65.97 -28.84 8.49
CA THR A 592 67.37 -29.27 8.59
C THR A 592 68.07 -28.62 9.76
N LEU A 593 68.64 -29.43 10.64
CA LEU A 593 69.48 -29.00 11.74
C LEU A 593 70.96 -29.06 11.32
N VAL A 594 71.66 -27.94 11.47
CA VAL A 594 73.11 -27.84 11.21
C VAL A 594 73.83 -27.65 12.54
N LEU A 595 74.83 -28.49 12.78
CA LEU A 595 75.63 -28.51 13.99
C LEU A 595 77.06 -28.09 13.66
N THR A 596 77.62 -27.21 14.50
CA THR A 596 79.00 -26.73 14.41
C THR A 596 79.68 -26.85 15.76
N LEU A 597 80.97 -27.23 15.76
CA LEU A 597 81.82 -27.11 16.94
C LEU A 597 82.79 -25.95 16.73
N ALA A 598 83.10 -25.27 17.83
CA ALA A 598 84.07 -24.18 17.86
C ALA A 598 85.06 -24.42 19.01
N ASP A 599 86.31 -24.02 18.78
CA ASP A 599 87.35 -24.08 19.81
C ASP A 599 87.04 -23.12 20.97
N GLY A 600 87.29 -23.59 22.18
CA GLY A 600 87.23 -22.83 23.44
C GLY A 600 88.61 -22.80 24.10
N THR A 601 88.68 -23.16 25.38
CA THR A 601 89.96 -23.54 26.01
C THR A 601 90.46 -24.88 25.47
N ALA A 602 89.54 -25.80 25.16
CA ALA A 602 89.80 -27.00 24.38
C ALA A 602 89.94 -26.65 22.89
N LEU A 603 91.02 -27.13 22.26
CA LEU A 603 91.41 -26.91 20.86
C LEU A 603 91.39 -28.21 20.07
N SER A 604 90.83 -28.19 18.87
CA SER A 604 90.94 -29.31 17.95
C SER A 604 92.25 -29.27 17.14
N PRO A 605 92.92 -30.41 16.89
CA PRO A 605 92.51 -31.78 17.24
C PRO A 605 93.05 -32.28 18.58
N ASP A 606 93.70 -31.42 19.36
CA ASP A 606 94.50 -31.83 20.53
C ASP A 606 93.61 -32.29 21.70
N ASP A 607 92.49 -31.60 21.96
CA ASP A 607 91.58 -31.90 23.07
C ASP A 607 90.29 -32.60 22.62
N TYR A 608 89.86 -32.35 21.39
CA TYR A 608 88.66 -32.96 20.79
C TYR A 608 88.78 -33.03 19.27
N ALA A 609 88.02 -33.93 18.63
CA ALA A 609 88.05 -34.08 17.18
C ALA A 609 87.03 -33.16 16.47
N SER A 610 87.46 -32.02 15.92
CA SER A 610 86.60 -31.22 15.03
C SER A 610 86.35 -31.95 13.70
N GLY A 611 85.10 -32.27 13.39
CA GLY A 611 84.70 -32.72 12.04
C GLY A 611 84.18 -34.15 11.91
N SER A 612 83.95 -34.88 13.01
CA SER A 612 83.25 -36.16 12.96
C SER A 612 82.53 -36.49 14.29
N PHE A 613 81.56 -35.68 14.68
CA PHE A 613 80.64 -36.04 15.76
C PHE A 613 79.51 -36.95 15.24
N GLN A 614 78.89 -37.67 16.14
CA GLN A 614 77.76 -38.56 15.86
C GLN A 614 76.52 -38.03 16.55
N TYR A 615 75.35 -38.36 16.00
CA TYR A 615 74.07 -38.05 16.63
C TYR A 615 73.21 -39.32 16.77
N SER A 616 72.29 -39.30 17.71
CA SER A 616 71.29 -40.33 17.96
C SER A 616 69.92 -39.68 18.16
N SER A 617 68.90 -40.25 17.55
CA SER A 617 67.48 -39.85 17.70
C SER A 617 66.66 -40.92 18.43
N ASP A 618 67.34 -41.91 19.04
CA ASP A 618 66.72 -43.08 19.71
C ASP A 618 67.26 -43.27 21.13
N GLY A 619 67.56 -42.15 21.80
CA GLY A 619 68.05 -42.13 23.19
C GLY A 619 69.42 -42.79 23.36
N GLY A 620 70.26 -42.75 22.31
CA GLY A 620 71.62 -43.30 22.33
C GLY A 620 71.73 -44.78 21.96
N SER A 621 70.63 -45.43 21.55
CA SER A 621 70.61 -46.84 21.16
C SER A 621 71.39 -47.09 19.86
N SER A 622 71.33 -46.14 18.92
CA SER A 622 72.04 -46.16 17.65
C SER A 622 72.69 -44.80 17.37
N TRP A 623 73.83 -44.79 16.68
CA TRP A 623 74.59 -43.56 16.39
C TRP A 623 74.90 -43.42 14.90
N THR A 624 74.61 -42.25 14.35
CA THR A 624 74.85 -41.89 12.96
C THR A 624 75.95 -40.83 12.88
N THR A 625 76.92 -41.00 11.96
CA THR A 625 77.94 -39.98 11.72
C THR A 625 77.33 -38.75 11.07
N TYR A 626 77.52 -37.57 11.67
CA TYR A 626 77.06 -36.31 11.11
C TYR A 626 77.74 -36.00 9.78
N SER A 627 76.97 -35.57 8.78
CA SER A 627 77.45 -35.33 7.42
C SER A 627 77.00 -33.97 6.83
N GLY A 628 76.88 -32.96 7.68
CA GLY A 628 76.67 -31.55 7.29
C GLY A 628 75.27 -31.00 7.56
N ALA A 629 74.26 -31.86 7.68
CA ALA A 629 72.93 -31.52 8.18
C ALA A 629 72.22 -32.78 8.69
N ILE A 630 71.29 -32.61 9.62
CA ILE A 630 70.36 -33.64 10.08
C ILE A 630 68.97 -33.24 9.59
N THR A 631 68.31 -34.12 8.82
CA THR A 631 66.90 -33.95 8.51
C THR A 631 66.07 -34.33 9.72
N LEU A 632 65.25 -33.40 10.19
CA LEU A 632 64.36 -33.59 11.34
C LEU A 632 63.05 -34.25 10.89
N ALA A 633 62.43 -34.99 11.82
CA ALA A 633 61.02 -35.34 11.67
C ALA A 633 60.17 -34.05 11.83
N ALA A 634 58.93 -34.10 11.34
CA ALA A 634 57.98 -33.05 11.68
C ALA A 634 57.64 -33.15 13.17
N GLY A 635 57.51 -32.01 13.84
CA GLY A 635 57.20 -31.92 15.26
C GLY A 635 58.43 -31.85 16.16
N ASP A 636 58.22 -32.20 17.42
CA ASP A 636 59.28 -32.22 18.42
C ASP A 636 60.26 -33.39 18.21
N SER A 637 61.54 -33.16 18.49
CA SER A 637 62.61 -34.14 18.35
C SER A 637 63.68 -33.97 19.42
N ASP A 638 63.99 -35.07 20.11
CA ASP A 638 65.11 -35.16 21.05
C ASP A 638 66.30 -35.85 20.38
N LEU A 639 67.46 -35.19 20.42
CA LEU A 639 68.71 -35.70 19.87
C LEU A 639 69.81 -35.75 20.92
N LEU A 640 70.59 -36.82 20.91
CA LEU A 640 71.89 -36.87 21.59
C LEU A 640 73.00 -36.64 20.57
N ILE A 641 73.87 -35.66 20.83
CA ILE A 641 75.02 -35.31 19.99
C ILE A 641 76.29 -35.66 20.75
N ARG A 642 77.18 -36.48 20.19
CA ARG A 642 78.45 -36.81 20.86
C ARG A 642 79.68 -36.57 20.00
N THR A 643 80.74 -36.07 20.63
CA THR A 643 82.08 -35.98 20.05
C THR A 643 83.09 -36.72 20.93
N THR A 644 84.18 -37.20 20.35
CA THR A 644 85.27 -37.82 21.11
C THR A 644 86.17 -36.73 21.68
N THR A 645 86.42 -36.78 22.98
CA THR A 645 87.52 -36.06 23.60
C THR A 645 88.81 -36.88 23.49
N VAL A 646 89.96 -36.22 23.48
CA VAL A 646 91.26 -36.86 23.45
C VAL A 646 91.76 -36.94 24.89
N GLY A 647 92.05 -38.16 25.35
CA GLY A 647 92.73 -38.36 26.63
C GLY A 647 94.22 -38.23 26.44
N ASP A 648 94.88 -37.45 27.30
CA ASP A 648 96.33 -37.37 27.34
C ASP A 648 96.90 -37.77 28.71
N SER A 649 98.18 -37.51 28.97
CA SER A 649 98.85 -37.87 30.22
C SER A 649 99.37 -36.66 31.01
N VAL A 650 98.97 -35.46 30.61
CA VAL A 650 99.36 -34.18 31.18
C VAL A 650 98.20 -33.70 32.06
N ASP A 651 98.49 -33.41 33.32
CA ASP A 651 97.53 -32.76 34.22
C ASP A 651 97.51 -31.25 33.89
N GLU A 652 96.55 -30.84 33.07
CA GLU A 652 96.35 -29.45 32.68
C GLU A 652 95.40 -28.73 33.63
N ALA A 653 95.54 -27.40 33.79
CA ALA A 653 94.66 -26.65 34.65
C ALA A 653 93.32 -26.37 33.94
N ASN A 654 92.22 -26.85 34.53
CA ASN A 654 90.83 -26.57 34.10
C ASN A 654 90.55 -25.11 33.75
#